data_AF-A0A1Y1VAJ2-F1
#
_entry.id   AF-A0A1Y1VAJ2-F1
#
_cell.length_a   1.000
_cell.length_b   1.000
_cell.length_c   1.000
_cell.angle_alpha   90.00
_cell.angle_beta   90.00
_cell.angle_gamma   90.00
#
_symmetry.space_group_name_H-M   'P 1'
#
loop_
_entity.id
_entity.type
_entity.pdbx_description
1 polymer ?
#
loop_
_entity_poly.entity_id
_entity_poly.type
_entity_poly.pdbx_seq_one_letter_code
_entity_poly.pdbx_strand_id
1 'polypeptide(L)'
;ISISDFKFIGNTNMNKLDCGSIHFSNDLNISISNSEFSNNYSKSDGGAICISNIKDMNLDLFSNTFKKNYGINGGAIYLTNAEASYDNNKKKHSPRNINENVIKFENNTFIENEAENFGGAVYSNYNKLFLATSKNNEIIKNKAGIMGGGIYTPNSKDQNMFNVMDIKNWKFENNTVNSFINDFTTKPYYISLNTTLKNNRITITSGNFFSLKFLLLDEYNNIINDITKYYSSLTLKLSLSSPDNKNGDNVNFYLTKNIGTFINGVCELNNVKVIANASLYILKISIENYYEEIKFDFPDIEVMVNYCSKHQIAIYDNNNILRCENALCKPECNKENGICYPSEDNLKNDPYKNNCQCNAGYQGKVCDDKIVVDFSKLKLIILIGTIPIVVIVSLFILFLIIYRNENIIKDTGLKQNLQFSFGIIIYFISNLFVTYMDFNGCAINFFLKHVGIITILTVCYENLVINYRLGYKKKNEEKFKFLKDELENVDGECVSYPLNNTTHNNVAKSNEIRYSGKFSVSYLTFKDSETKSENSSWFTDINNSYYKKVKSTHYFHIRIQVLYLFFILFTVATILYYFWDYKKNEDKEKELVLNKDAFAFQCNLDKPDLFYNSIYVLIIFLLIFIGKITSRFEIIFKYVIYITYSSYVSIATGPLMNVNID
;
A
#
# COMPACT_ATOMS: atom_id res chain seq x y z
N ILE A 1 41.67 50.81 0.51
CA ILE A 1 42.59 49.95 1.27
C ILE A 1 42.81 48.69 0.46
N SER A 2 44.06 48.27 0.24
CA SER A 2 44.39 47.04 -0.48
C SER A 2 45.28 46.17 0.40
N ILE A 3 44.89 44.91 0.60
CA ILE A 3 45.63 43.89 1.34
C ILE A 3 45.81 42.71 0.39
N SER A 4 47.04 42.30 0.13
CA SER A 4 47.31 41.13 -0.72
C SER A 4 48.44 40.28 -0.15
N ASP A 5 48.37 38.97 -0.42
CA ASP A 5 49.41 38.00 -0.03
C ASP A 5 49.75 38.04 1.46
N PHE A 6 48.74 38.35 2.28
CA PHE A 6 48.88 38.63 3.70
C PHE A 6 48.58 37.39 4.56
N LYS A 7 49.32 37.20 5.64
CA LYS A 7 49.08 36.12 6.62
C LYS A 7 48.78 36.70 8.00
N PHE A 8 47.55 36.52 8.47
CA PHE A 8 47.06 36.98 9.76
C PHE A 8 46.72 35.78 10.66
N ILE A 9 47.70 35.38 11.48
CA ILE A 9 47.65 34.09 12.18
C ILE A 9 47.79 34.25 13.70
N GLY A 10 46.91 33.62 14.47
CA GLY A 10 47.06 33.47 15.92
C GLY A 10 46.79 34.74 16.73
N ASN A 11 46.02 35.69 16.20
CA ASN A 11 45.73 36.95 16.88
C ASN A 11 44.57 36.79 17.87
N THR A 12 44.54 37.62 18.91
CA THR A 12 43.50 37.57 19.95
C THR A 12 43.01 38.99 20.25
N ASN A 13 41.73 39.27 19.99
CA ASN A 13 41.03 40.45 20.50
C ASN A 13 40.20 40.05 21.73
N MET A 14 40.61 40.54 22.91
CA MET A 14 39.95 40.27 24.19
C MET A 14 38.89 41.32 24.56
N ASN A 15 38.78 42.41 23.79
CA ASN A 15 37.77 43.42 24.04
C ASN A 15 36.41 42.92 23.56
N LYS A 16 35.42 42.97 24.46
CA LYS A 16 34.03 42.59 24.17
C LYS A 16 33.25 43.67 23.43
N LEU A 17 33.77 44.91 23.41
CA LEU A 17 33.14 46.07 22.80
C LEU A 17 33.69 46.37 21.40
N ASP A 18 34.96 46.05 21.14
CA ASP A 18 35.59 46.30 19.85
C ASP A 18 35.28 45.16 18.89
N CYS A 19 34.94 45.49 17.65
CA CYS A 19 34.51 44.50 16.67
C CYS A 19 35.70 43.87 15.95
N GLY A 20 35.81 42.55 16.03
CA GLY A 20 36.73 41.71 15.28
C GLY A 20 38.22 41.89 15.54
N SER A 21 39.03 41.03 14.89
CA SER A 21 40.50 41.12 14.99
C SER A 21 41.08 42.18 14.06
N ILE A 22 40.42 42.38 12.91
CA ILE A 22 40.61 43.54 12.03
C ILE A 22 39.25 44.22 11.91
N HIS A 23 39.18 45.48 12.36
CA HIS A 23 37.95 46.27 12.30
C HIS A 23 38.01 47.29 11.18
N PHE A 24 37.04 47.23 10.29
CA PHE A 24 36.75 48.26 9.30
C PHE A 24 35.43 48.95 9.67
N SER A 25 35.42 50.28 9.65
CA SER A 25 34.24 51.07 10.00
C SER A 25 34.00 52.21 9.00
N ASN A 26 32.73 52.57 8.78
CA ASN A 26 32.26 53.58 7.83
C ASN A 26 32.37 53.13 6.36
N ASP A 27 32.01 54.02 5.43
CA ASP A 27 32.05 53.75 4.00
C ASP A 27 33.49 53.60 3.52
N LEU A 28 33.82 52.41 3.02
CA LEU A 28 35.19 52.02 2.69
C LEU A 28 35.25 51.31 1.33
N ASN A 29 36.37 51.55 0.63
CA ASN A 29 36.78 50.78 -0.53
C ASN A 29 37.93 49.84 -0.11
N ILE A 30 37.63 48.54 -0.03
CA ILE A 30 38.51 47.51 0.52
C ILE A 30 38.70 46.41 -0.54
N SER A 31 39.95 46.06 -0.82
CA SER A 31 40.30 44.88 -1.61
C SER A 31 41.22 43.99 -0.78
N ILE A 32 40.87 42.72 -0.62
CA ILE A 32 41.66 41.70 0.07
C ILE A 32 41.80 40.51 -0.87
N SER A 33 43.05 40.17 -1.22
CA SER A 33 43.32 39.06 -2.14
C SER A 33 44.42 38.13 -1.68
N ASN A 34 44.34 36.85 -2.07
CA ASN A 34 45.37 35.84 -1.85
C ASN A 34 45.88 35.75 -0.39
N SER A 35 45.02 36.07 0.58
CA SER A 35 45.41 36.22 1.98
C SER A 35 44.89 35.07 2.84
N GLU A 36 45.59 34.77 3.93
CA GLU A 36 45.26 33.73 4.90
C GLU A 36 44.97 34.35 6.27
N PHE A 37 43.79 34.04 6.82
CA PHE A 37 43.37 34.41 8.17
C PHE A 37 43.14 33.13 8.97
N SER A 38 44.06 32.78 9.88
CA SER A 38 43.97 31.51 10.61
C SER A 38 44.17 31.57 12.12
N ASN A 39 43.38 30.79 12.86
CA ASN A 39 43.44 30.70 14.32
C ASN A 39 43.30 32.06 15.04
N ASN A 40 42.49 32.98 14.51
CA ASN A 40 42.23 34.26 15.18
C ASN A 40 41.04 34.13 16.13
N TYR A 41 41.11 34.79 17.28
CA TYR A 41 40.10 34.72 18.32
C TYR A 41 39.62 36.13 18.70
N SER A 42 38.33 36.40 18.55
CA SER A 42 37.69 37.63 19.00
C SER A 42 36.65 37.32 20.07
N LYS A 43 36.68 38.07 21.19
CA LYS A 43 35.60 38.09 22.21
C LYS A 43 34.42 38.97 21.80
N SER A 44 34.35 39.35 20.54
CA SER A 44 33.33 40.19 19.93
C SER A 44 32.96 39.62 18.56
N ASP A 45 32.17 40.34 17.79
CA ASP A 45 31.75 39.96 16.45
C ASP A 45 32.92 39.94 15.45
N GLY A 46 32.92 39.03 14.47
CA GLY A 46 33.90 38.94 13.38
C GLY A 46 35.25 38.36 13.81
N GLY A 47 35.38 37.04 13.86
CA GLY A 47 36.61 36.42 14.41
C GLY A 47 37.91 36.82 13.69
N ALA A 48 37.87 36.98 12.38
CA ALA A 48 38.98 37.56 11.61
C ALA A 48 38.70 39.02 11.23
N ILE A 49 37.60 39.27 10.53
CA ILE A 49 37.26 40.58 9.98
C ILE A 49 35.88 41.00 10.47
N CYS A 50 35.81 42.20 11.03
CA CYS A 50 34.55 42.87 11.24
C CYS A 50 34.46 44.12 10.36
N ILE A 51 33.37 44.25 9.62
CA ILE A 51 33.02 45.47 8.88
C ILE A 51 31.68 45.96 9.42
N SER A 52 31.69 47.10 10.10
CA SER A 52 30.49 47.64 10.73
C SER A 52 30.31 49.12 10.44
N ASN A 53 29.13 49.64 10.77
CA ASN A 53 28.77 51.03 10.55
C ASN A 53 28.81 51.49 9.08
N ILE A 54 28.43 50.61 8.14
CA ILE A 54 28.56 50.86 6.69
C ILE A 54 27.25 51.36 6.08
N LYS A 55 27.27 52.43 5.29
CA LYS A 55 26.14 52.85 4.45
C LYS A 55 26.32 52.38 3.02
N ASP A 56 27.54 52.51 2.49
CA ASP A 56 27.96 52.14 1.15
C ASP A 56 29.34 51.48 1.20
N MET A 57 29.51 50.37 0.48
CA MET A 57 30.74 49.57 0.52
C MET A 57 31.17 49.15 -0.88
N ASN A 58 32.45 49.37 -1.17
CA ASN A 58 33.15 48.69 -2.26
C ASN A 58 34.07 47.65 -1.62
N LEU A 59 33.77 46.37 -1.80
CA LEU A 59 34.48 45.27 -1.15
C LEU A 59 34.84 44.22 -2.18
N ASP A 60 36.11 43.92 -2.33
CA ASP A 60 36.60 42.84 -3.19
C ASP A 60 37.35 41.80 -2.35
N LEU A 61 36.74 40.65 -2.12
CA LEU A 61 37.37 39.49 -1.48
C LEU A 61 37.64 38.42 -2.53
N PHE A 62 38.92 38.24 -2.88
CA PHE A 62 39.34 37.34 -3.95
C PHE A 62 40.39 36.31 -3.48
N SER A 63 40.09 35.02 -3.59
CA SER A 63 41.05 33.93 -3.33
C SER A 63 41.64 33.95 -1.91
N ASN A 64 40.83 34.26 -0.89
CA ASN A 64 41.28 34.26 0.51
C ASN A 64 40.91 32.96 1.23
N THR A 65 41.70 32.60 2.25
CA THR A 65 41.43 31.45 3.13
C THR A 65 41.18 31.92 4.56
N PHE A 66 40.02 31.59 5.12
CA PHE A 66 39.63 31.83 6.50
C PHE A 66 39.52 30.49 7.24
N LYS A 67 40.42 30.22 8.19
CA LYS A 67 40.53 28.92 8.84
C LYS A 67 40.56 29.00 10.37
N LYS A 68 39.68 28.27 11.05
CA LYS A 68 39.68 28.16 12.53
C LYS A 68 39.63 29.51 13.25
N ASN A 69 38.91 30.47 12.70
CA ASN A 69 38.67 31.75 13.37
C ASN A 69 37.47 31.61 14.31
N TYR A 70 37.48 32.37 15.41
CA TYR A 70 36.44 32.38 16.42
C TYR A 70 35.92 33.79 16.69
N GLY A 71 34.59 33.97 16.73
CA GLY A 71 33.93 35.24 17.12
C GLY A 71 32.59 35.00 17.82
N ILE A 72 31.94 36.05 18.34
CA ILE A 72 30.58 35.95 18.91
C ILE A 72 29.57 35.72 17.78
N ASN A 73 29.54 36.60 16.79
CA ASN A 73 28.81 36.43 15.55
C ASN A 73 29.79 36.53 14.37
N GLY A 74 29.63 35.70 13.34
CA GLY A 74 30.53 35.72 12.20
C GLY A 74 31.91 35.18 12.58
N GLY A 75 32.05 33.86 12.66
CA GLY A 75 33.30 33.23 13.13
C GLY A 75 34.52 33.64 12.30
N ALA A 76 34.35 33.92 11.00
CA ALA A 76 35.36 34.59 10.19
C ALA A 76 35.02 36.05 9.91
N ILE A 77 33.85 36.32 9.31
CA ILE A 77 33.48 37.64 8.83
C ILE A 77 32.15 38.08 9.44
N TYR A 78 32.11 39.32 9.91
CA TYR A 78 30.89 39.98 10.37
C TYR A 78 30.64 41.27 9.59
N LEU A 79 29.45 41.43 9.03
CA LEU A 79 29.04 42.57 8.21
C LEU A 79 27.76 43.21 8.77
N THR A 80 27.79 44.50 9.10
CA THR A 80 26.60 45.23 9.54
C THR A 80 26.50 46.64 8.94
N ASN A 81 25.27 47.07 8.68
CA ASN A 81 24.98 48.44 8.29
C ASN A 81 25.37 49.43 9.40
N ALA A 82 25.51 50.70 9.02
CA ALA A 82 25.32 51.80 9.94
C ALA A 82 24.00 51.64 10.65
N GLU A 83 24.01 51.71 11.98
CA GLU A 83 22.78 51.89 12.74
C GLU A 83 22.08 53.08 12.08
N ALA A 84 20.92 52.82 11.48
CA ALA A 84 20.07 53.90 11.06
C ALA A 84 19.78 54.66 12.35
N SER A 85 20.36 55.86 12.50
CA SER A 85 19.84 56.84 13.43
C SER A 85 18.33 56.80 13.24
N TYR A 86 17.62 56.39 14.27
CA TYR A 86 16.19 56.07 14.29
C TYR A 86 15.39 57.34 13.95
N ASP A 87 15.48 57.78 12.70
CA ASP A 87 14.78 58.94 12.19
C ASP A 87 13.47 58.39 11.66
N ASN A 88 12.44 58.46 12.50
CA ASN A 88 11.10 57.90 12.32
C ASN A 88 10.34 58.40 11.07
N ASN A 89 11.01 59.12 10.18
CA ASN A 89 10.47 59.55 8.91
C ASN A 89 10.68 58.46 7.87
N LYS A 90 9.70 57.54 7.79
CA LYS A 90 9.41 56.69 6.63
C LYS A 90 9.15 57.56 5.38
N LYS A 91 10.19 58.20 4.84
CA LYS A 91 10.17 58.65 3.45
C LYS A 91 10.88 57.58 2.64
N LYS A 92 10.10 56.92 1.77
CA LYS A 92 10.60 56.16 0.63
C LYS A 92 11.61 57.05 -0.11
N HIS A 93 12.89 56.88 0.20
CA HIS A 93 13.93 57.47 -0.62
C HIS A 93 13.90 56.72 -1.95
N SER A 94 13.55 57.47 -3.01
CA SER A 94 13.70 57.06 -4.40
C SER A 94 15.08 56.42 -4.63
N PRO A 95 15.19 55.45 -5.55
CA PRO A 95 16.47 54.81 -5.86
C PRO A 95 17.44 55.87 -6.39
N ARG A 96 18.37 56.31 -5.53
CA ARG A 96 19.60 56.95 -5.99
C ARG A 96 20.35 55.91 -6.84
N ASN A 97 20.93 56.38 -7.95
CA ASN A 97 21.69 55.59 -8.92
C ASN A 97 22.48 54.44 -8.26
N ILE A 98 22.08 53.20 -8.56
CA ILE A 98 22.57 51.93 -7.99
C ILE A 98 23.98 51.57 -8.51
N ASN A 99 24.64 52.46 -9.25
CA ASN A 99 25.76 52.09 -10.13
C ASN A 99 27.16 52.14 -9.50
N GLU A 100 27.32 52.34 -8.19
CA GLU A 100 28.67 52.57 -7.61
C GLU A 100 29.14 51.57 -6.55
N ASN A 101 28.29 50.67 -6.05
CA ASN A 101 28.72 49.67 -5.07
C ASN A 101 29.06 48.34 -5.76
N VAL A 102 30.35 48.06 -5.86
CA VAL A 102 30.92 46.81 -6.38
C VAL A 102 31.35 45.96 -5.19
N ILE A 103 30.53 44.96 -4.86
CA ILE A 103 30.88 43.94 -3.87
C ILE A 103 31.18 42.64 -4.61
N LYS A 104 32.37 42.09 -4.40
CA LYS A 104 32.86 40.85 -4.99
C LYS A 104 33.29 39.88 -3.90
N PHE A 105 32.81 38.64 -3.99
CA PHE A 105 33.18 37.53 -3.12
C PHE A 105 33.49 36.33 -4.01
N GLU A 106 34.75 36.16 -4.42
CA GLU A 106 35.14 35.14 -5.38
C GLU A 106 36.28 34.25 -4.90
N ASN A 107 36.14 32.93 -5.12
CA ASN A 107 37.17 31.92 -4.83
C ASN A 107 37.65 31.89 -3.36
N ASN A 108 36.83 32.30 -2.40
CA ASN A 108 37.20 32.28 -0.98
C ASN A 108 36.85 30.95 -0.33
N THR A 109 37.66 30.55 0.64
CA THR A 109 37.50 29.29 1.37
C THR A 109 37.38 29.53 2.87
N PHE A 110 36.28 29.08 3.49
CA PHE A 110 35.98 29.19 4.91
C PHE A 110 35.95 27.79 5.54
N ILE A 111 36.95 27.46 6.37
CA ILE A 111 37.13 26.13 6.95
C ILE A 111 37.17 26.17 8.47
N GLU A 112 36.32 25.38 9.12
CA GLU A 112 36.37 25.14 10.58
C GLU A 112 36.32 26.43 11.42
N ASN A 113 35.69 27.50 10.93
CA ASN A 113 35.45 28.70 11.72
C ASN A 113 34.27 28.47 12.67
N GLU A 114 34.27 29.18 13.80
CA GLU A 114 33.31 28.97 14.87
C GLU A 114 32.74 30.30 15.37
N ALA A 115 31.42 30.37 15.52
CA ALA A 115 30.72 31.47 16.15
C ALA A 115 30.03 31.02 17.43
N GLU A 116 30.10 31.82 18.50
CA GLU A 116 29.38 31.55 19.74
C GLU A 116 27.87 31.52 19.51
N ASN A 117 27.34 32.47 18.73
CA ASN A 117 25.92 32.66 18.51
C ASN A 117 25.52 32.36 17.06
N PHE A 118 25.87 33.24 16.13
CA PHE A 118 25.32 33.22 14.78
C PHE A 118 26.39 33.29 13.68
N GLY A 119 26.23 32.52 12.61
CA GLY A 119 27.06 32.66 11.40
C GLY A 119 28.49 32.12 11.59
N GLY A 120 28.67 30.80 11.60
CA GLY A 120 29.97 30.18 11.89
C GLY A 120 31.09 30.60 10.96
N ALA A 121 30.80 30.82 9.66
CA ALA A 121 31.72 31.49 8.76
C ALA A 121 31.40 32.98 8.64
N VAL A 122 30.17 33.31 8.21
CA VAL A 122 29.78 34.67 7.86
C VAL A 122 28.48 35.04 8.57
N TYR A 123 28.49 36.21 9.20
CA TYR A 123 27.28 36.88 9.66
C TYR A 123 27.10 38.16 8.84
N SER A 124 25.90 38.37 8.29
CA SER A 124 25.59 39.61 7.57
C SER A 124 24.21 40.16 7.90
N ASN A 125 24.19 41.39 8.37
CA ASN A 125 23.02 42.26 8.42
C ASN A 125 23.25 43.51 7.56
N TYR A 126 23.99 43.37 6.46
CA TYR A 126 24.29 44.47 5.53
C TYR A 126 23.31 44.47 4.36
N ASN A 127 22.50 45.52 4.22
CA ASN A 127 21.27 45.54 3.39
C ASN A 127 21.50 45.68 1.89
N LYS A 128 22.76 45.70 1.47
CA LYS A 128 23.18 45.72 0.07
C LYS A 128 24.03 44.51 -0.29
N LEU A 129 24.10 43.47 0.56
CA LEU A 129 24.87 42.26 0.25
C LEU A 129 24.30 41.51 -0.97
N PHE A 130 23.00 41.63 -1.24
CA PHE A 130 22.38 41.04 -2.43
C PHE A 130 22.91 41.58 -3.77
N LEU A 131 23.54 42.76 -3.75
CA LEU A 131 24.21 43.36 -4.91
C LEU A 131 25.59 42.74 -5.17
N ALA A 132 26.11 41.93 -4.24
CA ALA A 132 27.40 41.30 -4.38
C ALA A 132 27.38 40.27 -5.52
N THR A 133 28.39 40.35 -6.39
CA THR A 133 28.70 39.27 -7.32
C THR A 133 29.53 38.23 -6.62
N SER A 134 29.10 36.97 -6.63
CA SER A 134 29.82 35.93 -5.90
C SER A 134 29.93 34.61 -6.65
N LYS A 135 31.12 34.00 -6.63
CA LYS A 135 31.43 32.77 -7.38
C LYS A 135 32.44 31.88 -6.67
N ASN A 136 32.25 30.56 -6.78
CA ASN A 136 33.23 29.53 -6.40
C ASN A 136 33.75 29.63 -4.97
N ASN A 137 32.91 30.01 -4.00
CA ASN A 137 33.32 30.00 -2.59
C ASN A 137 33.03 28.64 -1.96
N GLU A 138 33.83 28.29 -0.97
CA GLU A 138 33.68 27.04 -0.20
C GLU A 138 33.46 27.35 1.29
N ILE A 139 32.44 26.76 1.89
CA ILE A 139 32.11 26.86 3.32
C ILE A 139 32.03 25.45 3.90
N ILE A 140 33.07 25.06 4.64
CA ILE A 140 33.31 23.69 5.05
C ILE A 140 33.51 23.59 6.57
N LYS A 141 32.73 22.74 7.24
CA LYS A 141 32.89 22.37 8.66
C LYS A 141 32.84 23.54 9.65
N ASN A 142 32.19 24.64 9.28
CA ASN A 142 32.01 25.78 10.18
C ASN A 142 30.92 25.49 11.22
N LYS A 143 30.96 26.18 12.35
CA LYS A 143 30.07 25.92 13.50
C LYS A 143 29.48 27.21 14.06
N ALA A 144 28.22 27.17 14.47
CA ALA A 144 27.59 28.23 15.25
C ALA A 144 26.87 27.63 16.46
N GLY A 145 26.86 28.34 17.60
CA GLY A 145 26.17 27.86 18.79
C GLY A 145 24.64 27.88 18.65
N ILE A 146 24.06 28.94 18.06
CA ILE A 146 22.60 29.12 17.94
C ILE A 146 22.11 28.81 16.53
N MET A 147 22.58 29.51 15.49
CA MET A 147 22.08 29.36 14.11
C MET A 147 23.09 29.77 13.04
N GLY A 148 22.94 29.23 11.82
CA GLY A 148 23.77 29.58 10.67
C GLY A 148 25.18 29.04 10.81
N GLY A 149 25.34 27.72 10.83
CA GLY A 149 26.67 27.09 10.94
C GLY A 149 27.63 27.56 9.86
N GLY A 150 27.15 27.79 8.64
CA GLY A 150 27.90 28.48 7.59
C GLY A 150 27.63 29.98 7.59
N ILE A 151 26.47 30.40 7.07
CA ILE A 151 26.07 31.80 6.93
C ILE A 151 24.82 32.11 7.76
N TYR A 152 24.79 33.25 8.43
CA TYR A 152 23.58 33.74 9.08
C TYR A 152 23.23 35.16 8.60
N THR A 153 21.97 35.36 8.25
CA THR A 153 21.41 36.69 7.91
C THR A 153 20.13 36.91 8.71
N PRO A 154 20.07 37.86 9.66
CA PRO A 154 18.97 37.93 10.60
C PRO A 154 17.62 38.24 9.94
N ASN A 155 17.56 39.05 8.89
CA ASN A 155 16.33 39.44 8.22
C ASN A 155 16.58 39.80 6.76
N SER A 156 15.51 39.95 5.99
CA SER A 156 15.53 40.48 4.63
C SER A 156 16.53 39.76 3.73
N LYS A 157 16.38 38.46 3.51
CA LYS A 157 17.26 37.62 2.69
C LYS A 157 17.53 38.21 1.32
N ASP A 158 16.55 38.92 0.75
CA ASP A 158 16.66 39.55 -0.57
C ASP A 158 17.55 40.81 -0.55
N GLN A 159 18.01 41.23 0.63
CA GLN A 159 18.87 42.40 0.86
C GLN A 159 20.17 42.04 1.57
N ASN A 160 20.07 41.28 2.66
CA ASN A 160 21.16 40.99 3.57
C ASN A 160 22.00 39.75 3.21
N MET A 161 21.53 38.94 2.27
CA MET A 161 22.21 37.75 1.78
C MET A 161 22.77 37.98 0.38
N PHE A 162 23.82 37.24 0.01
CA PHE A 162 24.25 37.14 -1.39
C PHE A 162 23.09 36.67 -2.28
N ASN A 163 23.14 37.03 -3.56
CA ASN A 163 22.14 36.63 -4.54
C ASN A 163 21.95 35.10 -4.51
N VAL A 164 20.69 34.64 -4.48
CA VAL A 164 20.33 33.21 -4.43
C VAL A 164 20.96 32.41 -5.58
N MET A 165 21.11 33.00 -6.77
CA MET A 165 21.77 32.34 -7.90
C MET A 165 23.26 32.11 -7.64
N ASP A 166 23.90 33.01 -6.91
CA ASP A 166 25.33 32.94 -6.61
C ASP A 166 25.61 31.93 -5.50
N ILE A 167 24.79 31.92 -4.44
CA ILE A 167 24.91 30.96 -3.32
C ILE A 167 24.75 29.52 -3.79
N LYS A 168 23.90 29.26 -4.78
CA LYS A 168 23.73 27.91 -5.35
C LYS A 168 25.02 27.35 -5.97
N ASN A 169 25.94 28.22 -6.37
CA ASN A 169 27.23 27.84 -6.95
C ASN A 169 28.34 27.70 -5.89
N TRP A 170 28.04 27.92 -4.62
CA TRP A 170 29.00 27.71 -3.54
C TRP A 170 29.00 26.25 -3.11
N LYS A 171 30.14 25.79 -2.61
CA LYS A 171 30.27 24.47 -2.01
C LYS A 171 30.05 24.58 -0.50
N PHE A 172 28.95 24.02 -0.01
CA PHE A 172 28.69 23.85 1.42
C PHE A 172 28.93 22.39 1.83
N GLU A 173 29.69 22.18 2.91
CA GLU A 173 30.00 20.83 3.38
C GLU A 173 30.07 20.78 4.91
N ASN A 174 29.15 20.07 5.56
CA ASN A 174 29.17 19.77 7.00
C ASN A 174 29.23 20.99 7.93
N ASN A 175 28.59 22.10 7.59
CA ASN A 175 28.46 23.21 8.53
C ASN A 175 27.38 22.90 9.56
N THR A 176 27.63 23.14 10.84
CA THR A 176 26.76 22.61 11.89
C THR A 176 26.38 23.61 12.98
N VAL A 177 25.22 23.36 13.57
CA VAL A 177 24.76 23.92 14.85
C VAL A 177 24.46 22.73 15.74
N ASN A 178 25.17 22.58 16.87
CA ASN A 178 25.02 21.44 17.78
C ASN A 178 24.93 20.07 17.06
N SER A 179 25.82 19.83 16.09
CA SER A 179 25.88 18.62 15.24
C SER A 179 24.82 18.48 14.14
N PHE A 180 23.87 19.40 14.01
CA PHE A 180 22.90 19.41 12.91
C PHE A 180 23.42 20.25 11.75
N ILE A 181 23.24 19.77 10.51
CA ILE A 181 23.63 20.52 9.32
C ILE A 181 22.80 21.80 9.22
N ASN A 182 23.48 22.95 9.13
CA ASN A 182 22.88 24.26 9.00
C ASN A 182 23.82 25.16 8.19
N ASP A 183 23.76 25.03 6.87
CA ASP A 183 24.66 25.74 5.96
C ASP A 183 24.36 27.24 5.89
N PHE A 184 23.08 27.60 5.88
CA PHE A 184 22.64 28.97 5.99
C PHE A 184 21.22 29.05 6.56
N THR A 185 20.91 30.12 7.30
CA THR A 185 19.57 30.34 7.86
C THR A 185 19.34 31.81 8.19
N THR A 186 18.07 32.15 8.47
CA THR A 186 17.64 33.44 9.00
C THR A 186 16.94 33.23 10.35
N LYS A 187 16.54 34.32 11.02
CA LYS A 187 15.67 34.19 12.19
C LYS A 187 14.27 33.70 11.79
N PRO A 188 13.42 33.30 12.75
CA PRO A 188 12.03 32.96 12.46
C PRO A 188 11.30 34.08 11.72
N TYR A 189 10.65 33.74 10.60
CA TYR A 189 10.00 34.72 9.72
C TYR A 189 8.48 34.54 9.69
N TYR A 190 8.02 33.30 9.58
CA TYR A 190 6.59 33.02 9.48
C TYR A 190 6.22 31.68 10.09
N ILE A 191 4.93 31.55 10.41
CA ILE A 191 4.32 30.32 10.88
C ILE A 191 3.37 29.82 9.80
N SER A 192 3.48 28.54 9.45
CA SER A 192 2.54 27.87 8.55
C SER A 192 1.70 26.84 9.30
N LEU A 193 0.50 26.57 8.77
CA LEU A 193 -0.37 25.52 9.26
C LEU A 193 -0.08 24.21 8.51
N ASN A 194 0.35 23.18 9.22
CA ASN A 194 0.64 21.87 8.64
C ASN A 194 -0.55 20.90 8.73
N THR A 195 -1.54 21.20 9.56
CA THR A 195 -2.78 20.42 9.62
C THR A 195 -3.62 20.64 8.37
N THR A 196 -4.03 19.57 7.70
CA THR A 196 -4.93 19.63 6.55
C THR A 196 -6.37 19.89 7.00
N LEU A 197 -6.92 21.05 6.64
CA LEU A 197 -8.30 21.43 6.95
C LEU A 197 -9.14 21.49 5.67
N LYS A 198 -10.35 20.92 5.69
CA LYS A 198 -11.29 21.04 4.58
C LYS A 198 -11.90 22.45 4.61
N ASN A 199 -11.61 23.25 3.58
CA ASN A 199 -12.06 24.65 3.46
C ASN A 199 -11.64 25.54 4.63
N ASN A 200 -10.48 25.29 5.25
CA ASN A 200 -9.99 26.02 6.43
C ASN A 200 -11.00 26.06 7.58
N ARG A 201 -11.85 25.03 7.68
CA ARG A 201 -12.93 24.95 8.66
C ARG A 201 -12.75 23.74 9.56
N ILE A 202 -12.96 23.97 10.85
CA ILE A 202 -13.03 22.96 11.90
C ILE A 202 -14.49 22.87 12.33
N THR A 203 -15.08 21.68 12.25
CA THR A 203 -16.44 21.43 12.73
C THR A 203 -16.37 20.62 14.01
N ILE A 204 -16.90 21.15 15.10
CA ILE A 204 -16.77 20.55 16.43
C ILE A 204 -18.05 20.73 17.25
N THR A 205 -18.35 19.85 18.20
CA THR A 205 -19.40 20.10 19.20
C THR A 205 -18.79 20.71 20.46
N SER A 206 -19.55 21.52 21.19
CA SER A 206 -19.03 22.16 22.39
C SER A 206 -18.58 21.13 23.43
N GLY A 207 -17.38 21.28 23.99
CA GLY A 207 -16.76 20.34 24.93
C GLY A 207 -15.83 19.32 24.28
N ASN A 208 -15.83 19.19 22.94
CA ASN A 208 -14.89 18.31 22.24
C ASN A 208 -13.51 18.95 22.05
N PHE A 209 -12.57 18.11 21.62
CA PHE A 209 -11.19 18.48 21.34
C PHE A 209 -10.90 18.50 19.84
N PHE A 210 -9.98 19.35 19.40
CA PHE A 210 -9.37 19.29 18.08
C PHE A 210 -7.85 19.49 18.18
N SER A 211 -7.16 19.11 17.10
CA SER A 211 -5.71 19.15 17.04
C SER A 211 -5.23 20.06 15.92
N LEU A 212 -4.21 20.89 16.19
CA LEU A 212 -3.53 21.71 15.20
C LEU A 212 -2.01 21.57 15.32
N LYS A 213 -1.34 21.59 14.16
CA LYS A 213 0.11 21.52 14.04
C LYS A 213 0.62 22.70 13.23
N PHE A 214 1.53 23.46 13.83
CA PHE A 214 2.15 24.63 13.23
C PHE A 214 3.65 24.42 13.03
N LEU A 215 4.20 25.01 11.98
CA LEU A 215 5.63 25.01 11.68
C LEU A 215 6.16 26.44 11.77
N LEU A 216 7.30 26.62 12.42
CA LEU A 216 8.06 27.87 12.46
C LEU A 216 9.15 27.83 11.41
N LEU A 217 9.06 28.74 10.46
CA LEU A 217 9.87 28.75 9.24
C LEU A 217 10.69 30.03 9.16
N ASP A 218 11.90 29.89 8.62
CA ASP A 218 12.78 31.02 8.29
C ASP A 218 12.45 31.58 6.90
N GLU A 219 13.13 32.64 6.46
CA GLU A 219 12.88 33.24 5.13
C GLU A 219 13.24 32.30 3.95
N TYR A 220 14.00 31.22 4.18
CA TYR A 220 14.32 30.20 3.17
C TYR A 220 13.35 29.02 3.17
N ASN A 221 12.27 29.11 3.95
CA ASN A 221 11.31 28.02 4.19
C ASN A 221 11.94 26.80 4.88
N ASN A 222 13.06 26.99 5.59
CA ASN A 222 13.63 25.96 6.43
C ASN A 222 12.89 25.93 7.77
N ILE A 223 12.66 24.73 8.31
CA ILE A 223 12.15 24.57 9.67
C ILE A 223 13.24 25.00 10.65
N ILE A 224 12.87 25.87 11.58
CA ILE A 224 13.76 26.36 12.62
C ILE A 224 14.09 25.24 13.61
N ASN A 225 15.23 24.56 13.40
CA ASN A 225 15.74 23.54 14.31
C ASN A 225 16.53 24.19 15.47
N ASP A 226 15.81 24.77 16.41
CA ASP A 226 16.40 25.46 17.55
C ASP A 226 16.75 24.51 18.71
N ILE A 227 17.84 23.77 18.54
CA ILE A 227 18.37 22.85 19.55
C ILE A 227 18.77 23.58 20.84
N THR A 228 19.20 24.84 20.71
CA THR A 228 19.59 25.71 21.84
C THR A 228 18.43 26.21 22.68
N LYS A 229 17.19 26.02 22.23
CA LYS A 229 15.97 26.58 22.84
C LYS A 229 15.93 28.12 22.87
N TYR A 230 16.69 28.78 22.00
CA TYR A 230 16.71 30.23 21.87
C TYR A 230 15.35 30.78 21.37
N TYR A 231 14.73 30.11 20.40
CA TYR A 231 13.40 30.39 19.84
C TYR A 231 12.33 29.37 20.27
N SER A 232 12.70 28.26 20.90
CA SER A 232 11.77 27.22 21.34
C SER A 232 10.94 27.66 22.56
N SER A 233 11.30 28.79 23.15
CA SER A 233 10.45 29.49 24.11
C SER A 233 9.20 30.09 23.45
N LEU A 234 9.18 30.31 22.13
CA LEU A 234 8.07 30.95 21.41
C LEU A 234 6.74 30.27 21.73
N THR A 235 5.86 31.04 22.37
CA THR A 235 4.57 30.58 22.86
C THR A 235 3.48 31.06 21.93
N LEU A 236 2.84 30.10 21.27
CA LEU A 236 1.69 30.28 20.40
C LEU A 236 0.42 30.12 21.23
N LYS A 237 -0.47 31.12 21.16
CA LYS A 237 -1.76 31.12 21.83
C LYS A 237 -2.90 31.28 20.84
N LEU A 238 -3.86 30.36 20.93
CA LEU A 238 -5.12 30.42 20.21
C LEU A 238 -6.18 31.17 21.02
N SER A 239 -6.99 31.96 20.33
CA SER A 239 -8.17 32.64 20.86
C SER A 239 -9.32 32.54 19.84
N LEU A 240 -10.56 32.73 20.27
CA LEU A 240 -11.69 32.82 19.35
C LEU A 240 -12.17 34.27 19.25
N SER A 241 -12.73 34.62 18.09
CA SER A 241 -13.47 35.86 17.89
C SER A 241 -14.76 35.56 17.15
N SER A 242 -15.88 36.12 17.60
CA SER A 242 -17.16 36.00 16.89
C SER A 242 -17.25 37.09 15.78
N PRO A 243 -17.65 36.74 14.55
CA PRO A 243 -17.81 37.72 13.46
C PRO A 243 -18.86 38.80 13.74
N ASP A 244 -19.91 38.44 14.50
CA ASP A 244 -21.09 39.29 14.70
C ASP A 244 -20.92 40.34 15.81
N ASN A 245 -19.79 40.31 16.52
CA ASN A 245 -19.63 41.08 17.74
C ASN A 245 -19.15 42.53 17.50
N LYS A 246 -19.96 43.31 16.77
CA LYS A 246 -19.71 44.74 16.53
C LYS A 246 -20.11 45.65 17.70
N ASN A 247 -20.91 45.15 18.65
CA ASN A 247 -21.51 45.96 19.73
C ASN A 247 -21.00 45.64 21.15
N GLY A 248 -19.99 44.79 21.31
CA GLY A 248 -19.41 44.49 22.62
C GLY A 248 -20.27 43.59 23.50
N ASP A 249 -21.24 42.86 22.93
CA ASP A 249 -21.94 41.81 23.65
C ASP A 249 -20.94 40.71 23.98
N ASN A 250 -20.72 40.44 25.28
CA ASN A 250 -19.76 39.44 25.71
C ASN A 250 -20.23 38.03 25.30
N VAL A 251 -19.86 37.60 24.09
CA VAL A 251 -19.97 36.21 23.66
C VAL A 251 -18.99 35.42 24.50
N ASN A 252 -19.50 34.77 25.54
CA ASN A 252 -18.67 33.98 26.44
C ASN A 252 -18.31 32.66 25.74
N PHE A 253 -17.01 32.41 25.62
CA PHE A 253 -16.44 31.14 25.19
C PHE A 253 -15.21 30.84 26.03
N TYR A 254 -14.88 29.56 26.16
CA TYR A 254 -13.64 29.10 26.79
C TYR A 254 -12.88 28.20 25.84
N LEU A 255 -11.61 28.55 25.63
CA LEU A 255 -10.62 27.64 25.06
C LEU A 255 -9.73 27.15 26.19
N THR A 256 -9.47 25.84 26.24
CA THR A 256 -8.46 25.28 27.16
C THR A 256 -7.45 24.47 26.37
N LYS A 257 -6.22 24.37 26.90
CA LYS A 257 -5.07 23.76 26.22
C LYS A 257 -4.80 24.41 24.84
N ASN A 258 -5.00 25.73 24.79
CA ASN A 258 -4.89 26.58 23.61
C ASN A 258 -3.53 27.28 23.50
N ILE A 259 -2.57 26.89 24.34
CA ILE A 259 -1.22 27.44 24.39
C ILE A 259 -0.24 26.32 24.08
N GLY A 260 0.70 26.57 23.18
CA GLY A 260 1.73 25.63 22.78
C GLY A 260 3.06 26.34 22.55
N THR A 261 4.15 25.60 22.63
CA THR A 261 5.50 26.11 22.38
C THR A 261 6.11 25.39 21.19
N PHE A 262 6.92 26.09 20.41
CA PHE A 262 7.67 25.46 19.32
C PHE A 262 8.82 24.63 19.90
N ILE A 263 8.91 23.36 19.53
CA ILE A 263 10.04 22.48 19.84
C ILE A 263 10.64 22.06 18.51
N ASN A 264 11.90 22.46 18.26
CA ASN A 264 12.56 22.25 16.96
C ASN A 264 11.68 22.75 15.79
N GLY A 265 11.08 23.93 15.97
CA GLY A 265 10.28 24.58 14.93
C GLY A 265 8.90 23.97 14.73
N VAL A 266 8.45 23.06 15.60
CA VAL A 266 7.12 22.45 15.52
C VAL A 266 6.31 22.74 16.79
N CYS A 267 5.09 23.26 16.64
CA CYS A 267 4.15 23.44 17.74
C CYS A 267 2.92 22.54 17.51
N GLU A 268 2.71 21.57 18.41
CA GLU A 268 1.59 20.63 18.35
C GLU A 268 0.59 20.90 19.48
N LEU A 269 -0.63 21.25 19.11
CA LEU A 269 -1.75 21.49 20.00
C LEU A 269 -2.75 20.35 19.86
N ASN A 270 -2.48 19.20 20.49
CA ASN A 270 -3.25 17.98 20.26
C ASN A 270 -4.63 17.93 20.94
N ASN A 271 -4.86 18.79 21.94
CA ASN A 271 -6.02 18.67 22.83
C ASN A 271 -6.72 20.00 23.07
N VAL A 272 -6.83 20.86 22.05
CA VAL A 272 -7.51 22.15 22.20
C VAL A 272 -9.00 21.87 22.42
N LYS A 273 -9.52 22.25 23.60
CA LYS A 273 -10.94 22.06 23.92
C LYS A 273 -11.69 23.37 23.68
N VAL A 274 -12.77 23.30 22.91
CA VAL A 274 -13.69 24.43 22.69
C VAL A 274 -14.91 24.26 23.56
N ILE A 275 -15.25 25.25 24.39
CA ILE A 275 -16.54 25.33 25.08
C ILE A 275 -17.18 26.65 24.67
N ALA A 276 -18.17 26.57 23.81
CA ALA A 276 -18.81 27.73 23.20
C ALA A 276 -20.25 27.40 22.77
N ASN A 277 -21.07 28.44 22.60
CA ASN A 277 -22.40 28.29 22.04
C ASN A 277 -22.36 27.90 20.56
N ALA A 278 -23.43 27.30 20.06
CA ALA A 278 -23.48 26.87 18.66
C ALA A 278 -23.47 28.11 17.73
N SER A 279 -22.36 28.31 17.02
CA SER A 279 -22.14 29.46 16.14
C SER A 279 -20.86 29.26 15.30
N LEU A 280 -20.59 30.22 14.42
CA LEU A 280 -19.35 30.31 13.66
C LEU A 280 -18.37 31.26 14.38
N TYR A 281 -17.16 30.77 14.64
CA TYR A 281 -16.07 31.54 15.23
C TYR A 281 -14.87 31.62 14.29
N ILE A 282 -14.05 32.65 14.46
CA ILE A 282 -12.75 32.77 13.80
C ILE A 282 -11.67 32.50 14.85
N LEU A 283 -10.76 31.57 14.56
CA LEU A 283 -9.60 31.28 15.40
C LEU A 283 -8.52 32.33 15.16
N LYS A 284 -8.19 33.10 16.20
CA LYS A 284 -7.11 34.10 16.20
C LYS A 284 -5.88 33.55 16.89
N ILE A 285 -4.72 33.82 16.30
CA ILE A 285 -3.43 33.28 16.75
C ILE A 285 -2.53 34.44 17.12
N SER A 286 -1.81 34.30 18.23
CA SER A 286 -0.91 35.31 18.76
C SER A 286 0.35 34.66 19.34
N ILE A 287 1.43 35.42 19.37
CA ILE A 287 2.70 35.04 20.02
C ILE A 287 2.88 35.91 21.26
N GLU A 288 3.06 35.32 22.44
CA GLU A 288 3.05 36.07 23.72
C GLU A 288 4.44 36.50 24.21
N ASN A 289 5.52 35.99 23.63
CA ASN A 289 6.88 36.20 24.14
C ASN A 289 7.94 36.39 23.05
N TYR A 290 7.57 37.06 21.97
CA TYR A 290 8.47 37.50 20.92
C TYR A 290 8.17 38.94 20.53
N TYR A 291 9.21 39.77 20.48
CA TYR A 291 9.05 41.20 20.22
C TYR A 291 8.96 41.54 18.74
N GLU A 292 9.43 40.65 17.87
CA GLU A 292 9.42 40.90 16.44
C GLU A 292 8.15 40.32 15.80
N GLU A 293 7.75 40.92 14.68
CA GLU A 293 6.60 40.47 13.93
C GLU A 293 6.89 39.16 13.20
N ILE A 294 6.10 38.12 13.48
CA ILE A 294 6.09 36.85 12.73
C ILE A 294 4.81 36.81 11.90
N LYS A 295 4.94 36.50 10.61
CA LYS A 295 3.80 36.41 9.70
C LYS A 295 3.07 35.07 9.87
N PHE A 296 1.76 35.06 9.66
CA PHE A 296 0.98 33.82 9.58
C PHE A 296 0.66 33.55 8.11
N ASP A 297 1.26 32.50 7.53
CA ASP A 297 1.08 32.12 6.13
C ASP A 297 0.00 31.05 5.97
N PHE A 298 -1.21 31.42 6.37
CA PHE A 298 -2.43 30.65 6.17
C PHE A 298 -3.62 31.58 6.39
N PRO A 299 -4.75 31.33 5.72
CA PRO A 299 -5.95 32.13 5.91
C PRO A 299 -6.55 31.94 7.31
N ASP A 300 -7.44 32.85 7.71
CA ASP A 300 -8.23 32.73 8.93
C ASP A 300 -8.92 31.35 9.00
N ILE A 301 -8.84 30.70 10.17
CA ILE A 301 -9.42 29.37 10.40
C ILE A 301 -10.81 29.55 11.01
N GLU A 302 -11.82 29.00 10.35
CA GLU A 302 -13.19 28.99 10.84
C GLU A 302 -13.43 27.82 11.79
N VAL A 303 -14.06 28.07 12.94
CA VAL A 303 -14.48 27.05 13.90
C VAL A 303 -16.00 27.06 13.99
N MET A 304 -16.64 26.09 13.34
CA MET A 304 -18.08 25.87 13.41
C MET A 304 -18.39 24.99 14.61
N VAL A 305 -18.95 25.61 15.66
CA VAL A 305 -19.40 24.92 16.85
C VAL A 305 -20.85 24.50 16.64
N ASN A 306 -21.09 23.20 16.56
CA ASN A 306 -22.41 22.61 16.43
C ASN A 306 -23.07 22.42 17.80
N TYR A 307 -24.39 22.33 17.78
CA TYR A 307 -25.16 21.87 18.94
C TYR A 307 -24.80 20.42 19.30
N CYS A 308 -25.16 19.98 20.52
CA CYS A 308 -24.86 18.65 21.00
C CYS A 308 -25.49 17.56 20.11
N SER A 309 -24.74 16.47 19.89
CA SER A 309 -25.25 15.32 19.15
C SER A 309 -26.34 14.59 19.94
N LYS A 310 -27.13 13.72 19.28
CA LYS A 310 -28.20 12.92 19.92
C LYS A 310 -27.73 12.02 21.07
N HIS A 311 -26.43 11.79 21.22
CA HIS A 311 -25.82 10.97 22.29
C HIS A 311 -25.23 11.81 23.42
N GLN A 312 -25.32 13.14 23.30
CA GLN A 312 -24.72 14.09 24.21
C GLN A 312 -25.79 14.94 24.90
N ILE A 313 -25.50 15.34 26.14
CA ILE A 313 -26.35 16.20 26.95
C ILE A 313 -25.84 17.62 26.83
N ALA A 314 -26.77 18.54 26.51
CA ALA A 314 -26.54 19.97 26.55
C ALA A 314 -26.62 20.45 28.01
N ILE A 315 -25.50 20.93 28.54
CA ILE A 315 -25.39 21.50 29.88
C ILE A 315 -24.98 22.96 29.72
N TYR A 316 -25.73 23.88 30.31
CA TYR A 316 -25.39 25.31 30.32
C TYR A 316 -24.77 25.66 31.67
N ASP A 317 -23.64 26.37 31.63
CA ASP A 317 -23.04 26.93 32.84
C ASP A 317 -23.77 28.21 33.31
N ASN A 318 -23.33 28.79 34.43
CA ASN A 318 -23.90 30.03 34.98
C ASN A 318 -23.76 31.23 34.03
N ASN A 319 -22.86 31.15 33.04
CA ASN A 319 -22.62 32.19 32.02
C ASN A 319 -23.38 31.90 30.71
N ASN A 320 -24.31 30.94 30.74
CA ASN A 320 -25.11 30.49 29.61
C ASN A 320 -24.26 29.99 28.42
N ILE A 321 -23.15 29.29 28.71
CA ILE A 321 -22.32 28.65 27.71
C ILE A 321 -22.67 27.17 27.63
N LEU A 322 -23.02 26.73 26.43
CA LEU A 322 -23.29 25.34 26.11
C LEU A 322 -22.03 24.49 26.31
N ARG A 323 -22.18 23.36 27.00
CA ARG A 323 -21.20 22.28 27.12
C ARG A 323 -21.90 20.97 26.75
N CYS A 324 -21.36 20.24 25.79
CA CYS A 324 -21.86 18.90 25.46
C CYS A 324 -21.04 17.85 26.20
N GLU A 325 -21.72 16.95 26.89
CA GLU A 325 -21.11 15.79 27.53
C GLU A 325 -21.75 14.51 27.01
N ASN A 326 -20.96 13.46 26.83
CA ASN A 326 -21.52 12.15 26.48
C ASN A 326 -22.42 11.66 27.64
N ALA A 327 -23.58 11.09 27.30
CA ALA A 327 -24.50 10.55 28.29
C ALA A 327 -23.81 9.46 29.13
N LEU A 328 -23.85 9.58 30.45
CA LEU A 328 -23.31 8.56 31.35
C LEU A 328 -24.20 7.32 31.29
N CYS A 329 -23.57 6.18 31.06
CA CYS A 329 -24.25 4.89 31.11
C CYS A 329 -24.45 4.42 32.56
N LYS A 330 -25.56 3.72 32.80
CA LYS A 330 -25.73 2.92 34.02
C LYS A 330 -24.57 1.91 34.14
N PRO A 331 -24.12 1.56 35.36
CA PRO A 331 -23.03 0.59 35.55
C PRO A 331 -23.30 -0.77 34.90
N GLU A 332 -24.57 -1.15 34.77
CA GLU A 332 -24.96 -2.42 34.15
C GLU A 332 -24.90 -2.39 32.62
N CYS A 333 -24.89 -1.23 31.98
CA CYS A 333 -24.78 -1.11 30.52
C CYS A 333 -23.33 -1.32 30.10
N ASN A 334 -23.07 -2.37 29.30
CA ASN A 334 -21.76 -2.62 28.76
C ASN A 334 -21.36 -1.52 27.76
N LYS A 335 -20.37 -0.71 28.14
CA LYS A 335 -19.93 0.46 27.36
C LYS A 335 -19.26 0.10 26.03
N GLU A 336 -18.79 -1.14 25.88
CA GLU A 336 -18.20 -1.61 24.62
C GLU A 336 -19.29 -2.02 23.62
N ASN A 337 -20.39 -2.58 24.13
CA ASN A 337 -21.46 -3.17 23.32
C ASN A 337 -22.73 -2.31 23.24
N GLY A 338 -22.77 -1.15 23.90
CA GLY A 338 -23.91 -0.25 23.91
C GLY A 338 -23.53 1.22 23.95
N ILE A 339 -24.43 2.07 23.45
CA ILE A 339 -24.33 3.53 23.48
C ILE A 339 -25.49 4.06 24.32
N CYS A 340 -25.19 5.01 25.21
CA CYS A 340 -26.21 5.64 26.02
C CYS A 340 -26.76 6.89 25.37
N TYR A 341 -28.08 7.02 25.44
CA TYR A 341 -28.82 8.17 24.97
C TYR A 341 -29.40 8.93 26.17
N PRO A 342 -29.32 10.26 26.15
CA PRO A 342 -29.91 11.05 27.20
C PRO A 342 -31.44 11.03 27.13
N SER A 343 -32.09 11.03 28.29
CA SER A 343 -33.52 11.32 28.40
C SER A 343 -33.73 12.85 28.33
N GLU A 344 -34.84 13.28 27.72
CA GLU A 344 -35.19 14.71 27.55
C GLU A 344 -35.18 15.49 28.88
N ASP A 345 -35.48 14.82 30.00
CA ASP A 345 -35.54 15.43 31.34
C ASP A 345 -34.21 15.42 32.11
N ASN A 346 -33.11 14.94 31.51
CA ASN A 346 -31.85 14.72 32.22
C ASN A 346 -30.82 15.85 32.10
N LEU A 347 -31.11 16.99 32.74
CA LEU A 347 -30.22 18.16 32.74
C LEU A 347 -28.89 17.98 33.51
N LYS A 348 -28.76 16.92 34.33
CA LYS A 348 -27.59 16.69 35.20
C LYS A 348 -26.73 15.50 34.78
N ASN A 349 -27.00 14.90 33.61
CA ASN A 349 -26.31 13.69 33.14
C ASN A 349 -26.34 12.52 34.14
N ASP A 350 -27.45 12.36 34.85
CA ASP A 350 -27.65 11.25 35.78
C ASP A 350 -27.71 9.91 35.00
N PRO A 351 -26.78 8.96 35.24
CA PRO A 351 -26.73 7.71 34.49
C PRO A 351 -28.01 6.89 34.63
N TYR A 352 -28.77 7.04 35.73
CA TYR A 352 -29.98 6.24 35.95
C TYR A 352 -31.17 6.67 35.09
N LYS A 353 -31.13 7.89 34.55
CA LYS A 353 -32.16 8.44 33.65
C LYS A 353 -31.83 8.24 32.17
N ASN A 354 -30.59 7.86 31.84
CA ASN A 354 -30.17 7.63 30.46
C ASN A 354 -30.57 6.21 30.00
N ASN A 355 -30.87 6.08 28.71
CA ASN A 355 -31.25 4.82 28.09
C ASN A 355 -30.04 4.17 27.41
N CYS A 356 -29.75 2.91 27.76
CA CYS A 356 -28.74 2.10 27.09
C CYS A 356 -29.36 1.48 25.83
N GLN A 357 -28.78 1.75 24.67
CA GLN A 357 -29.16 1.09 23.42
C GLN A 357 -27.99 0.24 22.96
N CYS A 358 -28.26 -1.04 22.69
CA CYS A 358 -27.23 -1.97 22.24
C CYS A 358 -26.76 -1.63 20.82
N ASN A 359 -25.47 -1.81 20.58
CA ASN A 359 -24.88 -1.78 19.26
C ASN A 359 -25.44 -2.94 18.43
N ALA A 360 -25.39 -2.81 17.10
CA ALA A 360 -25.81 -3.88 16.20
C ALA A 360 -25.09 -5.20 16.55
N GLY A 361 -25.81 -6.33 16.56
CA GLY A 361 -25.30 -7.62 17.00
C GLY A 361 -25.55 -7.98 18.46
N TYR A 362 -25.93 -7.00 19.31
CA TYR A 362 -26.15 -7.23 20.73
C TYR A 362 -27.61 -6.98 21.12
N GLN A 363 -28.07 -7.74 22.10
CA GLN A 363 -29.40 -7.61 22.70
C GLN A 363 -29.31 -7.75 24.23
N GLY A 364 -30.46 -7.63 24.89
CA GLY A 364 -30.59 -7.70 26.34
C GLY A 364 -30.53 -6.34 27.01
N LYS A 365 -30.83 -6.30 28.32
CA LYS A 365 -30.90 -5.06 29.10
C LYS A 365 -29.54 -4.38 29.32
N VAL A 366 -28.48 -5.18 29.23
CA VAL A 366 -27.09 -4.81 29.51
C VAL A 366 -26.20 -4.86 28.27
N CYS A 367 -26.76 -5.29 27.12
CA CYS A 367 -26.06 -5.44 25.84
C CYS A 367 -24.93 -6.48 25.84
N ASP A 368 -25.07 -7.55 26.62
CA ASP A 368 -24.10 -8.64 26.68
C ASP A 368 -24.47 -9.84 25.80
N ASP A 369 -25.75 -9.98 25.43
CA ASP A 369 -26.22 -11.14 24.68
C ASP A 369 -25.96 -10.94 23.18
N LYS A 370 -25.13 -11.78 22.57
CA LYS A 370 -24.88 -11.78 21.12
C LYS A 370 -26.07 -12.37 20.36
N ILE A 371 -26.54 -11.68 19.34
CA ILE A 371 -27.53 -12.19 18.38
C ILE A 371 -26.78 -13.07 17.38
N VAL A 372 -26.97 -14.39 17.45
CA VAL A 372 -26.33 -15.34 16.52
C VAL A 372 -27.27 -15.64 15.34
N VAL A 373 -26.73 -15.66 14.12
CA VAL A 373 -27.51 -15.98 12.90
C VAL A 373 -28.06 -17.40 12.95
N ASP A 374 -29.37 -17.57 12.74
CA ASP A 374 -29.99 -18.89 12.61
C ASP A 374 -29.98 -19.39 11.14
N PHE A 375 -29.13 -20.40 10.87
CA PHE A 375 -29.03 -21.05 9.56
C PHE A 375 -29.98 -22.25 9.36
N SER A 376 -30.91 -22.51 10.28
CA SER A 376 -31.82 -23.67 10.24
C SER A 376 -32.56 -23.82 8.90
N LYS A 377 -33.12 -22.72 8.38
CA LYS A 377 -33.84 -22.70 7.09
C LYS A 377 -32.93 -23.00 5.91
N LEU A 378 -31.73 -22.43 5.88
CA LEU A 378 -30.76 -22.66 4.81
C LEU A 378 -30.26 -24.10 4.80
N LYS A 379 -29.99 -24.66 5.99
CA LYS A 379 -29.59 -26.07 6.15
C LYS A 379 -30.62 -27.03 5.56
N LEU A 380 -31.92 -26.76 5.76
CA LEU A 380 -33.00 -27.56 5.18
C LEU A 380 -33.02 -27.50 3.65
N ILE A 381 -32.84 -26.32 3.06
CA ILE A 381 -32.80 -26.14 1.59
C ILE A 381 -31.62 -26.91 0.99
N ILE A 382 -30.44 -26.80 1.58
CA ILE A 382 -29.23 -27.50 1.12
C ILE A 382 -29.41 -29.02 1.21
N LEU A 383 -30.01 -29.52 2.29
CA LEU A 383 -30.30 -30.93 2.48
C LEU A 383 -31.23 -31.47 1.37
N ILE A 384 -32.31 -30.74 1.07
CA ILE A 384 -33.28 -31.09 0.02
C ILE A 384 -32.60 -31.15 -1.36
N GLY A 385 -31.68 -30.23 -1.67
CA GLY A 385 -30.97 -30.22 -2.94
C GLY A 385 -29.89 -31.32 -3.06
N THR A 386 -29.19 -31.61 -1.96
CA THR A 386 -28.00 -32.48 -1.98
C THR A 386 -28.35 -33.97 -2.02
N ILE A 387 -29.33 -34.41 -1.23
CA ILE A 387 -29.69 -35.84 -1.11
C ILE A 387 -30.06 -36.47 -2.47
N PRO A 388 -30.94 -35.87 -3.29
CA PRO A 388 -31.32 -36.46 -4.58
C PRO A 388 -30.12 -36.66 -5.52
N ILE A 389 -29.19 -35.71 -5.55
CA ILE A 389 -28.00 -35.79 -6.41
C ILE A 389 -27.10 -36.96 -5.97
N VAL A 390 -26.84 -37.09 -4.66
CA VAL A 390 -26.04 -38.20 -4.13
C VAL A 390 -26.69 -39.55 -4.45
N VAL A 391 -28.02 -39.66 -4.34
CA VAL A 391 -28.77 -40.87 -4.69
C VAL A 391 -28.63 -41.18 -6.19
N ILE A 392 -28.82 -40.19 -7.07
CA ILE A 392 -28.68 -40.36 -8.52
C ILE A 392 -27.28 -40.85 -8.90
N VAL A 393 -26.24 -40.23 -8.34
CA VAL A 393 -24.84 -40.61 -8.62
C VAL A 393 -24.53 -42.01 -8.06
N SER A 394 -25.09 -42.37 -6.92
CA SER A 394 -24.95 -43.72 -6.34
C SER A 394 -25.60 -44.80 -7.21
N LEU A 395 -26.80 -44.52 -7.75
CA LEU A 395 -27.45 -45.40 -8.73
C LEU A 395 -26.64 -45.52 -10.03
N PHE A 396 -26.01 -44.43 -10.47
CA PHE A 396 -25.10 -44.46 -11.62
C PHE A 396 -23.85 -45.31 -11.37
N ILE A 397 -23.26 -45.25 -10.17
CA ILE A 397 -22.17 -46.14 -9.76
C ILE A 397 -22.61 -47.61 -9.83
N LEU A 398 -23.78 -47.93 -9.29
CA LEU A 398 -24.33 -49.29 -9.35
C LEU A 398 -24.52 -49.76 -10.80
N PHE A 399 -25.04 -48.89 -11.67
CA PHE A 399 -25.16 -49.13 -13.10
C PHE A 399 -23.80 -49.45 -13.74
N LEU A 400 -22.76 -48.64 -13.47
CA LEU A 400 -21.40 -48.88 -13.99
C LEU A 400 -20.82 -50.23 -13.55
N ILE A 401 -21.09 -50.64 -12.30
CA ILE A 401 -20.62 -51.92 -11.76
C ILE A 401 -21.33 -53.10 -12.45
N ILE A 402 -22.64 -53.01 -12.65
CA ILE A 402 -23.45 -54.05 -13.30
C ILE A 402 -23.02 -54.23 -14.77
N TYR A 403 -22.87 -53.13 -15.51
CA TYR A 403 -22.54 -53.14 -16.94
C TYR A 403 -21.04 -53.08 -17.25
N ARG A 404 -20.18 -53.43 -16.29
CA ARG A 404 -18.71 -53.31 -16.43
C ARG A 404 -18.08 -54.02 -17.63
N ASN A 405 -18.76 -55.02 -18.20
CA ASN A 405 -18.28 -55.80 -19.34
C ASN A 405 -18.65 -55.17 -20.69
N GLU A 406 -19.53 -54.17 -20.73
CA GLU A 406 -19.91 -53.49 -21.96
C GLU A 406 -18.74 -52.70 -22.55
N ASN A 407 -18.60 -52.75 -23.87
CA ASN A 407 -17.45 -52.17 -24.57
C ASN A 407 -17.26 -50.68 -24.25
N ILE A 408 -18.35 -49.92 -24.13
CA ILE A 408 -18.30 -48.48 -23.80
C ILE A 408 -17.63 -48.23 -22.43
N ILE A 409 -17.98 -49.01 -21.41
CA ILE A 409 -17.43 -48.86 -20.06
C ILE A 409 -15.99 -49.39 -20.01
N LYS A 410 -15.72 -50.48 -20.73
CA LYS A 410 -14.38 -51.06 -20.84
C LYS A 410 -13.41 -50.09 -21.53
N ASP A 411 -13.84 -49.43 -22.60
CA ASP A 411 -13.03 -48.50 -23.40
C ASP A 411 -12.77 -47.18 -22.67
N THR A 412 -13.77 -46.65 -21.96
CA THR A 412 -13.61 -45.44 -21.15
C THR A 412 -12.84 -45.67 -19.84
N GLY A 413 -12.90 -46.90 -19.33
CA GLY A 413 -12.22 -47.31 -18.10
C GLY A 413 -13.14 -47.23 -16.88
N LEU A 414 -13.54 -48.39 -16.36
CA LEU A 414 -14.40 -48.50 -15.17
C LEU A 414 -13.83 -47.75 -13.96
N LYS A 415 -12.51 -47.89 -13.70
CA LYS A 415 -11.85 -47.28 -12.53
C LYS A 415 -11.97 -45.75 -12.57
N GLN A 416 -11.74 -45.15 -13.73
CA GLN A 416 -11.83 -43.69 -13.91
C GLN A 416 -13.26 -43.20 -13.68
N ASN A 417 -14.26 -43.89 -14.25
CA ASN A 417 -15.67 -43.52 -14.05
C ASN A 417 -16.09 -43.62 -12.58
N LEU A 418 -15.68 -44.69 -11.88
CA LEU A 418 -15.97 -44.86 -10.45
C LEU A 418 -15.29 -43.76 -9.61
N GLN A 419 -14.02 -43.45 -9.89
CA GLN A 419 -13.29 -42.39 -9.17
C GLN A 419 -13.92 -41.01 -9.40
N PHE A 420 -14.36 -40.72 -10.63
CA PHE A 420 -15.06 -39.48 -10.95
C PHE A 420 -16.39 -39.36 -10.17
N SER A 421 -17.22 -40.41 -10.19
CA SER A 421 -18.48 -40.42 -9.45
C SER A 421 -18.27 -40.33 -7.93
N PHE A 422 -17.22 -40.94 -7.41
CA PHE A 422 -16.85 -40.83 -5.99
C PHE A 422 -16.47 -39.39 -5.61
N GLY A 423 -15.67 -38.71 -6.45
CA GLY A 423 -15.34 -37.30 -6.25
C GLY A 423 -16.58 -36.40 -6.23
N ILE A 424 -17.57 -36.67 -7.09
CA ILE A 424 -18.86 -35.96 -7.10
C ILE A 424 -19.61 -36.17 -5.79
N ILE A 425 -19.73 -37.41 -5.31
CA ILE A 425 -20.41 -37.71 -4.04
C ILE A 425 -19.75 -36.96 -2.88
N ILE A 426 -18.42 -37.01 -2.77
CA ILE A 426 -17.68 -36.31 -1.71
C ILE A 426 -17.97 -34.81 -1.75
N TYR A 427 -17.89 -34.19 -2.93
CA TYR A 427 -18.18 -32.76 -3.09
C TYR A 427 -19.61 -32.40 -2.68
N PHE A 428 -20.61 -33.19 -3.09
CA PHE A 428 -21.99 -32.91 -2.70
C PHE A 428 -22.22 -33.11 -1.20
N ILE A 429 -21.61 -34.13 -0.58
CA ILE A 429 -21.68 -34.32 0.88
C ILE A 429 -21.09 -33.12 1.62
N SER A 430 -20.03 -32.47 1.10
CA SER A 430 -19.46 -31.28 1.74
C SER A 430 -20.48 -30.16 1.91
N ASN A 431 -21.40 -29.99 0.96
CA ASN A 431 -22.43 -28.95 1.00
C ASN A 431 -23.31 -29.04 2.25
N LEU A 432 -23.53 -30.24 2.82
CA LEU A 432 -24.29 -30.42 4.05
C LEU A 432 -23.66 -29.69 5.26
N PHE A 433 -22.38 -29.37 5.18
CA PHE A 433 -21.61 -28.70 6.23
C PHE A 433 -21.37 -27.20 5.96
N VAL A 434 -21.95 -26.61 4.90
CA VAL A 434 -21.79 -25.17 4.59
C VAL A 434 -22.38 -24.26 5.68
N THR A 435 -23.37 -24.74 6.42
CA THR A 435 -24.01 -24.02 7.55
C THR A 435 -23.36 -24.38 8.89
N TYR A 436 -22.03 -24.46 8.91
CA TYR A 436 -21.28 -24.78 10.12
C TYR A 436 -21.45 -23.66 11.17
N MET A 437 -21.46 -24.05 12.45
CA MET A 437 -21.52 -23.12 13.59
C MET A 437 -20.28 -23.23 14.48
N ASP A 438 -19.37 -24.12 14.11
CA ASP A 438 -18.14 -24.42 14.82
C ASP A 438 -17.01 -24.76 13.85
N PHE A 439 -15.80 -24.78 14.38
CA PHE A 439 -14.61 -25.10 13.59
C PHE A 439 -14.67 -26.51 12.99
N ASN A 440 -15.23 -27.50 13.71
CA ASN A 440 -15.30 -28.88 13.25
C ASN A 440 -16.17 -29.02 11.99
N GLY A 441 -17.35 -28.38 11.98
CA GLY A 441 -18.20 -28.33 10.80
C GLY A 441 -17.49 -27.68 9.62
N CYS A 442 -16.78 -26.58 9.85
CA CYS A 442 -15.99 -25.94 8.79
C CYS A 442 -14.86 -26.85 8.27
N ALA A 443 -14.10 -27.49 9.16
CA ALA A 443 -13.00 -28.38 8.78
C ALA A 443 -13.48 -29.56 7.93
N ILE A 444 -14.63 -30.16 8.26
CA ILE A 444 -15.24 -31.23 7.48
C ILE A 444 -15.68 -30.70 6.11
N ASN A 445 -16.34 -29.55 6.06
CA ASN A 445 -16.74 -28.91 4.81
C ASN A 445 -15.52 -28.68 3.90
N PHE A 446 -14.48 -28.02 4.42
CA PHE A 446 -13.23 -27.71 3.73
C PHE A 446 -12.56 -28.97 3.18
N PHE A 447 -12.39 -30.00 4.02
CA PHE A 447 -11.77 -31.26 3.62
C PHE A 447 -12.53 -31.94 2.48
N LEU A 448 -13.83 -32.18 2.66
CA LEU A 448 -14.64 -32.89 1.68
C LEU A 448 -14.75 -32.10 0.38
N LYS A 449 -15.00 -30.79 0.45
CA LYS A 449 -15.07 -29.90 -0.73
C LYS A 449 -13.81 -30.05 -1.57
N HIS A 450 -12.64 -29.88 -0.95
CA HIS A 450 -11.39 -29.85 -1.69
C HIS A 450 -10.95 -31.22 -2.21
N VAL A 451 -11.12 -32.29 -1.43
CA VAL A 451 -10.85 -33.66 -1.86
C VAL A 451 -11.77 -34.08 -3.00
N GLY A 452 -13.07 -33.73 -2.93
CA GLY A 452 -14.03 -33.99 -3.99
C GLY A 452 -13.63 -33.33 -5.31
N ILE A 453 -13.37 -32.01 -5.29
CA ILE A 453 -12.98 -31.25 -6.49
C ILE A 453 -11.67 -31.76 -7.09
N ILE A 454 -10.63 -31.98 -6.28
CA ILE A 454 -9.34 -32.43 -6.82
C ILE A 454 -9.42 -33.85 -7.41
N THR A 455 -10.29 -34.72 -6.85
CA THR A 455 -10.53 -36.06 -7.40
C THR A 455 -11.12 -35.97 -8.81
N ILE A 456 -12.15 -35.14 -8.98
CA ILE A 456 -12.80 -34.90 -10.27
C ILE A 456 -11.79 -34.35 -11.29
N LEU A 457 -11.05 -33.30 -10.93
CA LEU A 457 -10.08 -32.65 -11.82
C LEU A 457 -8.93 -33.59 -12.19
N THR A 458 -8.46 -34.41 -11.25
CA THR A 458 -7.38 -35.38 -11.49
C THR A 458 -7.81 -36.44 -12.50
N VAL A 459 -9.03 -36.98 -12.38
CA VAL A 459 -9.56 -37.96 -13.36
C VAL A 459 -9.70 -37.31 -14.74
N CYS A 460 -10.21 -36.09 -14.83
CA CYS A 460 -10.28 -35.34 -16.08
C CYS A 460 -8.90 -35.14 -16.71
N TYR A 461 -7.90 -34.77 -15.90
CA TYR A 461 -6.53 -34.55 -16.34
C TYR A 461 -5.87 -35.84 -16.86
N GLU A 462 -6.01 -36.94 -16.12
CA GLU A 462 -5.51 -38.25 -16.53
C GLU A 462 -6.09 -38.67 -17.87
N ASN A 463 -7.41 -38.55 -18.03
CA ASN A 463 -8.09 -38.88 -19.27
C ASN A 463 -7.60 -38.03 -20.45
N LEU A 464 -7.43 -36.71 -20.27
CA LEU A 464 -6.88 -35.84 -21.32
C LEU A 464 -5.46 -36.23 -21.71
N VAL A 465 -4.57 -36.47 -20.74
CA VAL A 465 -3.16 -36.77 -21.03
C VAL A 465 -2.99 -38.16 -21.65
N ILE A 466 -3.79 -39.15 -21.23
CA ILE A 466 -3.81 -40.48 -21.88
C ILE A 466 -4.17 -40.32 -23.36
N ASN A 467 -5.23 -39.59 -23.68
CA ASN A 467 -5.65 -39.33 -25.06
C ASN A 467 -4.62 -38.52 -25.84
N TYR A 468 -4.00 -37.51 -25.23
CA TYR A 468 -2.94 -36.71 -25.85
C TYR A 468 -1.71 -37.55 -26.22
N ARG A 469 -1.26 -38.43 -25.32
CA ARG A 469 -0.03 -39.23 -25.52
C ARG A 469 -0.22 -40.39 -26.49
N LEU A 470 -1.41 -41.00 -26.49
CA LEU A 470 -1.74 -42.13 -27.35
C LEU A 470 -2.28 -41.69 -28.71
N GLY A 471 -2.87 -40.50 -28.82
CA GLY A 471 -3.42 -39.97 -30.07
C GLY A 471 -2.38 -39.80 -31.16
N TYR A 472 -2.84 -39.78 -32.41
CA TYR A 472 -1.99 -39.54 -33.58
C TYR A 472 -2.16 -38.10 -34.06
N LYS A 473 -1.08 -37.31 -34.16
CA LYS A 473 -1.18 -35.91 -34.60
C LYS A 473 -1.68 -35.87 -36.03
N LYS A 474 -2.75 -35.13 -36.31
CA LYS A 474 -3.23 -34.87 -37.67
C LYS A 474 -2.07 -34.23 -38.45
N LYS A 475 -1.38 -34.99 -39.31
CA LYS A 475 -0.39 -34.42 -40.24
C LYS A 475 -1.20 -33.56 -41.23
N ASN A 476 -0.67 -32.39 -41.60
CA ASN A 476 -1.21 -31.61 -42.72
C ASN A 476 -1.56 -32.59 -43.84
N GLU A 477 -2.81 -32.50 -44.32
CA GLU A 477 -3.46 -33.47 -45.20
C GLU A 477 -2.66 -33.76 -46.50
N GLU A 478 -1.62 -32.97 -46.77
CA GLU A 478 -0.65 -33.16 -47.85
C GLU A 478 0.09 -34.51 -47.82
N LYS A 479 0.36 -35.12 -46.64
CA LYS A 479 1.03 -36.44 -46.60
C LYS A 479 0.08 -37.65 -46.75
N PHE A 480 -1.23 -37.45 -46.63
CA PHE A 480 -2.22 -38.51 -46.90
C PHE A 480 -2.89 -38.36 -48.27
N LYS A 481 -2.60 -37.28 -49.01
CA LYS A 481 -2.96 -37.15 -50.43
C LYS A 481 -2.39 -38.31 -51.26
N PHE A 482 -1.16 -38.75 -50.98
CA PHE A 482 -0.54 -39.86 -51.70
C PHE A 482 -1.27 -41.20 -51.55
N LEU A 483 -1.81 -41.50 -50.36
CA LEU A 483 -2.60 -42.72 -50.15
C LEU A 483 -3.99 -42.63 -50.77
N LYS A 484 -4.55 -41.41 -50.88
CA LYS A 484 -5.84 -41.18 -51.54
C LYS A 484 -5.70 -41.22 -53.06
N ASP A 485 -4.61 -40.66 -53.60
CA ASP A 485 -4.30 -40.66 -55.03
C ASP A 485 -3.85 -42.05 -55.53
N GLU A 486 -3.25 -42.91 -54.69
CA GLU A 486 -3.01 -44.33 -55.04
C GLU A 486 -4.27 -45.20 -54.93
N LEU A 487 -5.21 -44.91 -54.01
CA LEU A 487 -6.49 -45.62 -53.93
C LEU A 487 -7.49 -45.18 -55.00
N GLU A 488 -7.42 -43.92 -55.47
CA GLU A 488 -8.26 -43.40 -56.56
C GLU A 488 -7.68 -43.66 -57.96
N ASN A 489 -6.42 -44.11 -58.10
CA ASN A 489 -5.84 -44.54 -59.38
C ASN A 489 -5.83 -46.07 -59.60
N VAL A 490 -6.50 -46.84 -58.74
CA VAL A 490 -6.87 -48.24 -59.01
C VAL A 490 -8.33 -48.32 -59.47
N ASP A 491 -8.73 -47.40 -60.37
CA ASP A 491 -9.84 -47.63 -61.30
C ASP A 491 -9.31 -48.44 -62.50
N GLY A 492 -8.87 -49.66 -62.20
CA GLY A 492 -8.62 -50.72 -63.17
C GLY A 492 -9.81 -51.68 -63.16
N GLU A 493 -10.70 -51.52 -64.15
CA GLU A 493 -11.69 -52.48 -64.64
C GLU A 493 -12.14 -53.57 -63.66
N CYS A 494 -13.17 -53.30 -62.86
CA CYS A 494 -14.00 -54.38 -62.31
C CYS A 494 -15.28 -54.54 -63.12
N VAL A 495 -15.21 -55.56 -63.97
CA VAL A 495 -16.24 -56.20 -64.78
C VAL A 495 -17.59 -56.29 -64.06
N SER A 496 -18.62 -55.74 -64.71
CA SER A 496 -20.02 -55.95 -64.34
C SER A 496 -20.45 -57.38 -64.69
N TYR A 497 -20.79 -58.18 -63.67
CA TYR A 497 -21.57 -59.40 -63.87
C TYR A 497 -23.06 -59.06 -63.89
N PRO A 498 -23.82 -59.49 -64.91
CA PRO A 498 -25.26 -59.24 -64.97
C PRO A 498 -26.07 -60.44 -64.48
N LEU A 499 -27.38 -60.20 -64.33
CA LEU A 499 -28.49 -61.16 -64.13
C LEU A 499 -28.67 -61.69 -62.69
N ASN A 500 -29.88 -61.89 -62.15
CA ASN A 500 -31.19 -61.96 -62.79
C ASN A 500 -32.32 -61.78 -61.77
N ASN A 501 -33.44 -61.25 -62.26
CA ASN A 501 -34.76 -61.34 -61.63
C ASN A 501 -35.23 -62.79 -61.55
N THR A 502 -35.80 -63.21 -60.42
CA THR A 502 -36.97 -64.10 -60.42
C THR A 502 -37.85 -63.86 -59.21
N THR A 503 -39.13 -63.88 -59.53
CA THR A 503 -40.33 -63.66 -58.74
C THR A 503 -40.73 -64.87 -57.90
N HIS A 504 -41.66 -64.59 -56.98
CA HIS A 504 -42.69 -65.47 -56.43
C HIS A 504 -42.40 -66.37 -55.20
N ASN A 505 -43.18 -66.04 -54.17
CA ASN A 505 -44.10 -66.91 -53.43
C ASN A 505 -43.52 -68.01 -52.52
N ASN A 506 -43.74 -67.74 -51.23
CA ASN A 506 -44.59 -68.53 -50.32
C ASN A 506 -44.17 -69.96 -49.91
N VAL A 507 -44.22 -70.10 -48.58
CA VAL A 507 -44.80 -71.22 -47.83
C VAL A 507 -43.86 -72.40 -47.55
N ALA A 508 -43.30 -72.27 -46.34
CA ALA A 508 -43.43 -73.21 -45.23
C ALA A 508 -42.66 -74.54 -45.21
N LYS A 509 -42.22 -74.78 -43.98
CA LYS A 509 -42.04 -76.08 -43.30
C LYS A 509 -40.79 -76.90 -43.63
N SER A 510 -39.88 -76.77 -42.67
CA SER A 510 -39.44 -77.84 -41.77
C SER A 510 -38.55 -78.97 -42.28
N ASN A 511 -37.49 -79.13 -41.49
CA ASN A 511 -36.77 -80.33 -41.11
C ASN A 511 -35.54 -80.71 -41.96
N GLU A 512 -34.41 -80.59 -41.25
CA GLU A 512 -33.33 -81.56 -41.10
C GLU A 512 -33.02 -82.45 -42.31
N ILE A 513 -31.77 -82.38 -42.77
CA ILE A 513 -30.81 -83.47 -42.61
C ILE A 513 -29.39 -82.96 -42.90
N ARG A 514 -28.47 -83.48 -42.09
CA ARG A 514 -27.01 -83.36 -42.07
C ARG A 514 -26.36 -83.36 -43.46
N TYR A 515 -25.40 -82.44 -43.65
CA TYR A 515 -24.27 -82.64 -44.54
C TYR A 515 -22.95 -82.40 -43.79
N SER A 516 -22.23 -83.48 -43.54
CA SER A 516 -20.82 -83.47 -43.20
C SER A 516 -20.02 -83.24 -44.49
N GLY A 517 -19.45 -82.05 -44.64
CA GLY A 517 -18.50 -81.72 -45.70
C GLY A 517 -17.31 -81.01 -45.09
N LYS A 518 -16.22 -81.75 -44.86
CA LYS A 518 -14.90 -81.21 -44.53
C LYS A 518 -14.50 -80.19 -45.61
N PHE A 519 -14.55 -78.91 -45.29
CA PHE A 519 -13.99 -77.87 -46.13
C PHE A 519 -12.49 -77.77 -45.81
N SER A 520 -11.68 -78.55 -46.53
CA SER A 520 -10.24 -78.38 -46.56
C SER A 520 -9.93 -77.10 -47.33
N VAL A 521 -9.66 -76.02 -46.59
CA VAL A 521 -9.11 -74.79 -47.17
C VAL A 521 -7.72 -75.11 -47.69
N SER A 522 -7.62 -75.17 -49.02
CA SER A 522 -6.38 -75.30 -49.76
C SER A 522 -5.50 -74.09 -49.49
N TYR A 523 -4.30 -74.37 -48.99
CA TYR A 523 -3.20 -73.42 -48.92
C TYR A 523 -2.90 -72.92 -50.34
N LEU A 524 -3.26 -71.67 -50.62
CA LEU A 524 -2.61 -70.90 -51.68
C LEU A 524 -1.19 -70.62 -51.20
N THR A 525 -0.28 -71.50 -51.58
CA THR A 525 1.16 -71.28 -51.53
C THR A 525 1.49 -70.13 -52.47
N PHE A 526 1.43 -68.90 -51.95
CA PHE A 526 2.13 -67.78 -52.55
C PHE A 526 3.62 -68.11 -52.51
N LYS A 527 4.11 -68.47 -53.69
CA LYS A 527 5.51 -68.73 -53.97
C LYS A 527 6.30 -67.48 -53.60
N ASP A 528 7.25 -67.66 -52.69
CA ASP A 528 8.23 -66.66 -52.29
C ASP A 528 8.88 -66.04 -53.53
N SER A 529 8.48 -64.81 -53.85
CA SER A 529 9.43 -63.86 -54.38
C SER A 529 10.03 -63.17 -53.17
N GLU A 530 11.29 -63.47 -52.89
CA GLU A 530 12.14 -62.71 -51.97
C GLU A 530 12.31 -61.26 -52.47
N THR A 531 11.26 -60.46 -52.41
CA THR A 531 11.43 -59.04 -52.17
C THR A 531 11.72 -58.93 -50.69
N LYS A 532 12.98 -58.67 -50.34
CA LYS A 532 13.40 -58.25 -49.01
C LYS A 532 12.40 -57.21 -48.51
N SER A 533 11.50 -57.66 -47.65
CA SER A 533 10.42 -56.88 -47.07
C SER A 533 11.04 -55.90 -46.07
N GLU A 534 11.40 -54.72 -46.57
CA GLU A 534 11.64 -53.53 -45.75
C GLU A 534 10.42 -53.15 -44.89
N ASN A 535 9.25 -53.77 -45.12
CA ASN A 535 8.02 -53.56 -44.35
C ASN A 535 8.00 -54.24 -42.97
N SER A 536 8.89 -55.22 -42.69
CA SER A 536 8.94 -55.85 -41.35
C SER A 536 9.55 -54.93 -40.29
N SER A 537 10.47 -54.02 -40.65
CA SER A 537 11.08 -53.10 -39.68
C SER A 537 10.10 -52.01 -39.23
N TRP A 538 9.23 -51.54 -40.13
CA TRP A 538 8.26 -50.48 -39.85
C TRP A 538 7.23 -50.90 -38.79
N PHE A 539 6.72 -52.12 -38.85
CA PHE A 539 5.79 -52.64 -37.85
C PHE A 539 6.46 -52.84 -36.48
N THR A 540 7.71 -53.32 -36.45
CA THR A 540 8.45 -53.43 -35.20
C THR A 540 8.76 -52.06 -34.59
N ASP A 541 9.04 -51.05 -35.42
CA ASP A 541 9.29 -49.68 -34.95
C ASP A 541 8.01 -49.01 -34.43
N ILE A 542 6.87 -49.24 -35.06
CA ILE A 542 5.56 -48.79 -34.55
C ILE A 542 5.24 -49.45 -33.22
N ASN A 543 5.42 -50.77 -33.11
CA ASN A 543 5.09 -51.51 -31.90
C ASN A 543 6.01 -51.12 -30.74
N ASN A 544 7.31 -50.94 -30.99
CA ASN A 544 8.28 -50.43 -30.02
C ASN A 544 7.95 -48.99 -29.59
N SER A 545 7.57 -48.12 -30.53
CA SER A 545 7.14 -46.75 -30.26
C SER A 545 5.87 -46.71 -29.40
N TYR A 546 4.89 -47.58 -29.70
CA TYR A 546 3.64 -47.69 -28.95
C TYR A 546 3.88 -48.20 -27.52
N TYR A 547 4.64 -49.29 -27.34
CA TYR A 547 5.00 -49.81 -26.01
C TYR A 547 5.73 -48.76 -25.17
N LYS A 548 6.65 -47.99 -25.78
CA LYS A 548 7.36 -46.89 -25.12
C LYS A 548 6.39 -45.78 -24.66
N LYS A 549 5.39 -45.44 -25.48
CA LYS A 549 4.33 -44.49 -25.12
C LYS A 549 3.47 -45.00 -23.98
N VAL A 550 3.01 -46.25 -24.02
CA VAL A 550 2.21 -46.87 -22.96
C VAL A 550 2.97 -46.89 -21.63
N LYS A 551 4.24 -47.33 -21.63
CA LYS A 551 5.10 -47.33 -20.44
C LYS A 551 5.28 -45.92 -19.87
N SER A 552 5.49 -44.93 -20.74
CA SER A 552 5.59 -43.51 -20.36
C SER A 552 4.29 -42.98 -19.74
N THR A 553 3.14 -43.34 -20.31
CA THR A 553 1.81 -42.97 -19.79
C THR A 553 1.53 -43.61 -18.43
N HIS A 554 1.88 -44.88 -18.23
CA HIS A 554 1.72 -45.55 -16.95
C HIS A 554 2.57 -44.89 -15.85
N TYR A 555 3.84 -44.58 -16.14
CA TYR A 555 4.69 -43.86 -15.21
C TYR A 555 4.17 -42.46 -14.87
N PHE A 556 3.52 -41.80 -15.84
CA PHE A 556 2.85 -40.52 -15.62
C PHE A 556 1.61 -40.65 -14.70
N HIS A 557 0.79 -41.68 -14.87
CA HIS A 557 -0.32 -41.97 -13.96
C HIS A 557 0.16 -42.17 -12.51
N ILE A 558 1.22 -42.98 -12.30
CA ILE A 558 1.80 -43.15 -10.96
C ILE A 558 2.24 -41.82 -10.36
N ARG A 559 2.90 -40.96 -11.15
CA ARG A 559 3.32 -39.62 -10.69
C ARG A 559 2.12 -38.76 -10.25
N ILE A 560 1.03 -38.78 -11.01
CA ILE A 560 -0.20 -38.05 -10.65
C ILE A 560 -0.78 -38.58 -9.33
N GLN A 561 -0.88 -39.89 -9.16
CA GLN A 561 -1.43 -40.49 -7.95
C GLN A 561 -0.59 -40.14 -6.70
N VAL A 562 0.73 -40.09 -6.85
CA VAL A 562 1.64 -39.62 -5.78
C VAL A 562 1.39 -38.14 -5.46
N LEU A 563 1.25 -37.27 -6.48
CA LEU A 563 0.92 -35.85 -6.27
C LEU A 563 -0.45 -35.67 -5.59
N TYR A 564 -1.44 -36.47 -5.96
CA TYR A 564 -2.76 -36.48 -5.36
C TYR A 564 -2.72 -36.87 -3.87
N LEU A 565 -1.91 -37.88 -3.51
CA LEU A 565 -1.71 -38.24 -2.10
C LEU A 565 -1.05 -37.11 -1.31
N PHE A 566 -0.03 -36.44 -1.89
CA PHE A 566 0.57 -35.26 -1.27
C PHE A 566 -0.43 -34.13 -1.06
N PHE A 567 -1.35 -33.92 -2.01
CA PHE A 567 -2.42 -32.92 -1.88
C PHE A 567 -3.37 -33.24 -0.72
N ILE A 568 -3.76 -34.50 -0.53
CA ILE A 568 -4.59 -34.91 0.61
C ILE A 568 -3.83 -34.65 1.93
N LEU A 569 -2.58 -35.08 2.03
CA LEU A 569 -1.74 -34.85 3.22
C LEU A 569 -1.57 -33.36 3.52
N PHE A 570 -1.37 -32.54 2.49
CA PHE A 570 -1.29 -31.09 2.63
C PHE A 570 -2.60 -30.47 3.13
N THR A 571 -3.75 -30.96 2.65
CA THR A 571 -5.08 -30.54 3.13
C THR A 571 -5.28 -30.90 4.60
N VAL A 572 -4.93 -32.12 5.00
CA VAL A 572 -5.00 -32.54 6.41
C VAL A 572 -4.05 -31.71 7.28
N ALA A 573 -2.81 -31.48 6.83
CA ALA A 573 -1.84 -30.66 7.54
C ALA A 573 -2.33 -29.21 7.71
N THR A 574 -2.97 -28.65 6.69
CA THR A 574 -3.60 -27.32 6.75
C THR A 574 -4.68 -27.29 7.82
N ILE A 575 -5.60 -28.26 7.84
CA ILE A 575 -6.65 -28.35 8.86
C ILE A 575 -6.05 -28.48 10.27
N LEU A 576 -5.04 -29.35 10.45
CA LEU A 576 -4.38 -29.54 11.75
C LEU A 576 -3.65 -28.27 12.22
N TYR A 577 -3.00 -27.55 11.30
CA TYR A 577 -2.37 -26.27 11.60
C TYR A 577 -3.39 -25.25 12.11
N TYR A 578 -4.50 -25.06 11.39
CA TYR A 578 -5.55 -24.12 11.79
C TYR A 578 -6.32 -24.59 13.04
N PHE A 579 -6.45 -25.90 13.26
CA PHE A 579 -7.02 -26.45 14.49
C PHE A 579 -6.11 -26.18 15.70
N TRP A 580 -4.79 -26.29 15.52
CA TRP A 580 -3.82 -25.97 16.56
C TRP A 580 -3.82 -24.48 16.89
N ASP A 581 -3.84 -23.62 15.85
CA ASP A 581 -3.97 -22.17 16.01
C ASP A 581 -5.27 -21.78 16.71
N TYR A 582 -6.38 -22.40 16.31
CA TYR A 582 -7.69 -22.26 16.96
C TYR A 582 -7.62 -22.59 18.46
N LYS A 583 -6.96 -23.69 18.83
CA LYS A 583 -6.84 -24.11 20.23
C LYS A 583 -5.92 -23.19 21.06
N LYS A 584 -4.93 -22.56 20.42
CA LYS A 584 -3.94 -21.70 21.09
C LYS A 584 -4.52 -20.33 21.46
N ASN A 585 -5.45 -19.81 20.66
CA ASN A 585 -6.13 -18.56 20.94
C ASN A 585 -7.32 -18.83 21.88
N GLU A 586 -7.10 -18.76 23.20
CA GLU A 586 -8.14 -19.02 24.22
C GLU A 586 -9.36 -18.07 24.14
N ASP A 587 -9.22 -16.95 23.43
CA ASP A 587 -10.31 -16.01 23.15
C ASP A 587 -11.27 -16.57 22.08
N LYS A 588 -12.10 -17.53 22.48
CA LYS A 588 -13.18 -18.10 21.64
C LYS A 588 -14.13 -17.03 21.09
N GLU A 589 -14.13 -15.81 21.65
CA GLU A 589 -14.97 -14.71 21.21
C GLU A 589 -14.55 -14.07 19.88
N LYS A 590 -13.31 -14.29 19.42
CA LYS A 590 -12.77 -13.62 18.23
C LYS A 590 -13.30 -14.17 16.89
N GLU A 591 -14.05 -15.26 16.90
CA GLU A 591 -14.48 -15.95 15.66
C GLU A 591 -15.89 -15.60 15.21
N LEU A 592 -16.60 -14.80 16.01
CA LEU A 592 -17.89 -14.28 15.63
C LEU A 592 -17.69 -12.91 14.97
N VAL A 593 -17.93 -12.84 13.66
CA VAL A 593 -17.92 -11.58 12.93
C VAL A 593 -19.33 -11.01 12.86
N LEU A 594 -19.44 -9.72 13.17
CA LEU A 594 -20.69 -8.99 13.04
C LEU A 594 -21.02 -8.80 11.55
N ASN A 595 -22.09 -9.47 11.09
CA ASN A 595 -22.65 -9.29 9.77
C ASN A 595 -23.99 -8.53 9.87
N LYS A 596 -23.94 -7.23 9.58
CA LYS A 596 -25.03 -6.26 9.76
C LYS A 596 -25.51 -6.15 11.21
N ASP A 597 -26.40 -7.06 11.62
CA ASP A 597 -27.10 -7.02 12.90
C ASP A 597 -26.94 -8.30 13.73
N ALA A 598 -26.21 -9.29 13.23
CA ALA A 598 -26.03 -10.57 13.89
C ALA A 598 -24.61 -11.10 13.69
N PHE A 599 -24.15 -11.86 14.67
CA PHE A 599 -22.87 -12.55 14.65
C PHE A 599 -22.98 -13.85 13.87
N ALA A 600 -22.07 -14.04 12.92
CA ALA A 600 -21.87 -15.29 12.20
C ALA A 600 -20.48 -15.85 12.53
N PHE A 601 -20.38 -17.18 12.60
CA PHE A 601 -19.10 -17.86 12.75
C PHE A 601 -18.27 -17.66 11.47
N GLN A 602 -17.13 -16.99 11.58
CA GLN A 602 -16.18 -16.86 10.48
C GLN A 602 -15.19 -18.01 10.55
N CYS A 603 -15.05 -18.77 9.46
CA CYS A 603 -14.11 -19.87 9.48
C CYS A 603 -12.70 -19.43 9.11
N ASN A 604 -11.73 -19.76 9.96
CA ASN A 604 -10.31 -19.49 9.68
C ASN A 604 -9.78 -20.22 8.43
N LEU A 605 -10.47 -21.28 7.98
CA LEU A 605 -10.14 -22.01 6.75
C LEU A 605 -10.63 -21.30 5.47
N ASP A 606 -11.36 -20.20 5.56
CA ASP A 606 -11.78 -19.44 4.37
C ASP A 606 -10.55 -18.83 3.65
N LYS A 607 -9.50 -18.45 4.39
CA LYS A 607 -8.23 -17.95 3.82
C LYS A 607 -7.52 -18.99 2.96
N PRO A 608 -7.23 -20.21 3.45
CA PRO A 608 -6.67 -21.25 2.59
C PRO A 608 -7.67 -21.72 1.52
N ASP A 609 -8.99 -21.61 1.70
CA ASP A 609 -9.97 -21.97 0.65
C ASP A 609 -9.74 -21.17 -0.64
N LEU A 610 -9.43 -19.88 -0.51
CA LEU A 610 -9.07 -19.02 -1.63
C LEU A 610 -7.81 -19.51 -2.39
N PHE A 611 -6.80 -19.97 -1.65
CA PHE A 611 -5.58 -20.54 -2.24
C PHE A 611 -5.89 -21.83 -3.01
N TYR A 612 -6.71 -22.71 -2.45
CA TYR A 612 -7.15 -23.94 -3.13
C TYR A 612 -7.98 -23.65 -4.37
N ASN A 613 -8.90 -22.69 -4.30
CA ASN A 613 -9.67 -22.23 -5.46
C ASN A 613 -8.78 -21.71 -6.58
N SER A 614 -7.69 -21.01 -6.24
CA SER A 614 -6.68 -20.56 -7.20
C SER A 614 -5.95 -21.74 -7.87
N ILE A 615 -5.58 -22.78 -7.11
CA ILE A 615 -5.01 -24.02 -7.67
C ILE A 615 -6.00 -24.67 -8.65
N TYR A 616 -7.29 -24.71 -8.33
CA TYR A 616 -8.30 -25.29 -9.22
C TYR A 616 -8.42 -24.53 -10.53
N VAL A 617 -8.43 -23.20 -10.48
CA VAL A 617 -8.44 -22.38 -11.70
C VAL A 617 -7.23 -22.68 -12.57
N LEU A 618 -6.03 -22.79 -12.00
CA LEU A 618 -4.81 -23.17 -12.74
C LEU A 618 -4.92 -24.56 -13.37
N ILE A 619 -5.45 -25.54 -12.64
CA ILE A 619 -5.68 -26.89 -13.17
C ILE A 619 -6.71 -26.85 -14.30
N ILE A 620 -7.80 -26.08 -14.18
CA ILE A 620 -8.82 -25.96 -15.23
C ILE A 620 -8.23 -25.30 -16.49
N PHE A 621 -7.38 -24.27 -16.35
CA PHE A 621 -6.64 -23.70 -17.49
C PHE A 621 -5.73 -24.73 -18.16
N LEU A 622 -5.04 -25.55 -17.36
CA LEU A 622 -4.23 -26.65 -17.87
C LEU A 622 -5.09 -27.69 -18.63
N LEU A 623 -6.28 -28.02 -18.13
CA LEU A 623 -7.25 -28.90 -18.81
C LEU A 623 -7.69 -28.31 -20.15
N ILE A 624 -8.00 -27.01 -20.21
CA ILE A 624 -8.38 -26.34 -21.46
C ILE A 624 -7.23 -26.34 -22.47
N PHE A 625 -6.02 -26.02 -22.00
CA PHE A 625 -4.83 -25.98 -22.85
C PHE A 625 -4.52 -27.36 -23.44
N ILE A 626 -4.48 -28.40 -22.61
CA ILE A 626 -4.25 -29.77 -23.04
C ILE A 626 -5.40 -30.27 -23.91
N GLY A 627 -6.64 -29.96 -23.55
CA GLY A 627 -7.83 -30.32 -24.32
C GLY A 627 -7.79 -29.74 -25.74
N LYS A 628 -7.43 -28.46 -25.88
CA LYS A 628 -7.26 -27.78 -27.17
C LYS A 628 -6.11 -28.35 -28.02
N ILE A 629 -5.03 -28.81 -27.38
CA ILE A 629 -3.95 -29.50 -28.08
C ILE A 629 -4.42 -30.88 -28.53
N THR A 630 -5.08 -31.62 -27.63
CA THR A 630 -5.55 -32.99 -27.84
C THR A 630 -6.59 -33.04 -28.96
N SER A 631 -7.43 -32.01 -29.11
CA SER A 631 -8.42 -31.93 -30.19
C SER A 631 -7.82 -31.87 -31.61
N ARG A 632 -6.50 -31.69 -31.75
CA ARG A 632 -5.78 -31.76 -33.03
C ARG A 632 -5.28 -33.17 -33.38
N PHE A 633 -5.51 -34.14 -32.50
CA PHE A 633 -5.11 -35.52 -32.70
C PHE A 633 -6.31 -36.34 -33.21
N GLU A 634 -6.01 -37.29 -34.10
CA GLU A 634 -6.92 -38.32 -34.56
C GLU A 634 -6.93 -39.50 -33.57
N ILE A 635 -8.01 -40.29 -33.60
CA ILE A 635 -8.19 -41.47 -32.73
C ILE A 635 -8.21 -41.06 -31.24
N ILE A 636 -8.92 -39.97 -30.92
CA ILE A 636 -9.22 -39.56 -29.55
C ILE A 636 -10.68 -39.87 -29.21
N PHE A 637 -10.96 -40.15 -27.94
CA PHE A 637 -12.34 -40.36 -27.51
C PHE A 637 -13.15 -39.05 -27.54
N LYS A 638 -14.39 -39.10 -28.02
CA LYS A 638 -15.28 -37.92 -28.12
C LYS A 638 -15.49 -37.19 -26.78
N TYR A 639 -15.47 -37.91 -25.66
CA TYR A 639 -15.68 -37.32 -24.34
C TYR A 639 -14.56 -36.33 -23.93
N VAL A 640 -13.37 -36.42 -24.52
CA VAL A 640 -12.26 -35.45 -24.31
C VAL A 640 -12.66 -34.04 -24.71
N ILE A 641 -13.44 -33.92 -25.80
CA ILE A 641 -13.98 -32.64 -26.25
C ILE A 641 -14.97 -32.10 -25.21
N TYR A 642 -15.82 -32.96 -24.65
CA TYR A 642 -16.76 -32.57 -23.59
C TYR A 642 -16.08 -32.18 -22.28
N ILE A 643 -14.95 -32.80 -21.90
CA ILE A 643 -14.14 -32.35 -20.75
C ILE A 643 -13.66 -30.92 -20.98
N THR A 644 -13.22 -30.59 -22.20
CA THR A 644 -12.77 -29.24 -22.55
C THR A 644 -13.93 -28.24 -22.48
N TYR A 645 -15.11 -28.57 -23.02
CA TYR A 645 -16.29 -27.72 -22.91
C TYR A 645 -16.79 -27.55 -21.47
N SER A 646 -16.81 -28.63 -20.68
CA SER A 646 -17.14 -28.56 -19.25
C SER A 646 -16.14 -27.69 -18.49
N SER A 647 -14.86 -27.69 -18.88
CA SER A 647 -13.84 -26.82 -18.30
C SER A 647 -14.10 -25.34 -18.61
N TYR A 648 -14.51 -24.99 -19.83
CA TYR A 648 -14.94 -23.61 -20.16
C TYR A 648 -16.14 -23.17 -19.33
N VAL A 649 -17.16 -24.04 -19.21
CA VAL A 649 -18.33 -23.77 -18.37
C VAL A 649 -17.91 -23.60 -16.91
N SER A 650 -17.03 -24.47 -16.40
CA SER A 650 -16.53 -24.42 -15.02
C SER A 650 -15.75 -23.14 -14.71
N ILE A 651 -15.03 -22.56 -15.68
CA ILE A 651 -14.41 -21.23 -15.50
C ILE A 651 -15.49 -20.15 -15.42
N ALA A 652 -16.47 -20.20 -16.32
CA ALA A 652 -17.53 -19.18 -16.40
C ALA A 652 -18.47 -19.19 -15.17
N THR A 653 -18.78 -20.36 -14.64
CA THR A 653 -19.75 -20.53 -13.52
C THR A 653 -19.10 -20.82 -12.17
N GLY A 654 -17.80 -21.11 -12.14
CA GLY A 654 -17.13 -21.68 -10.96
C GLY A 654 -16.27 -20.69 -10.18
N PRO A 655 -15.02 -21.04 -9.82
CA PRO A 655 -14.25 -20.37 -8.76
C PRO A 655 -14.06 -18.86 -8.93
N LEU A 656 -14.13 -18.33 -10.16
CA LEU A 656 -14.01 -16.90 -10.42
C LEU A 656 -15.13 -16.07 -9.78
N MET A 657 -16.32 -16.63 -9.57
CA MET A 657 -17.39 -15.93 -8.84
C MET A 657 -17.06 -15.81 -7.36
N ASN A 658 -16.43 -16.82 -6.74
CA ASN A 658 -16.06 -16.76 -5.33
C ASN A 658 -14.87 -15.83 -5.07
N VAL A 659 -13.95 -15.66 -6.03
CA VAL A 659 -12.79 -14.76 -5.89
C VAL A 659 -13.17 -13.27 -5.94
N ASN A 660 -14.32 -12.93 -6.53
CA ASN A 660 -14.75 -11.53 -6.74
C ASN A 660 -15.80 -11.02 -5.73
N ILE A 661 -16.32 -11.90 -4.86
CA ILE A 661 -17.44 -11.58 -3.94
C ILE A 661 -16.99 -11.37 -2.49
N ASP A 662 -15.76 -11.78 -2.15
CA ASP A 662 -15.04 -11.33 -0.95
C ASP A 662 -14.28 -10.02 -1.25
#